data_AF-A0A9D4TCN6-F1
#
_entry.id   AF-A0A9D4TCN6-F1
#
_cell.length_a   1.000
_cell.length_b   1.000
_cell.length_c   1.000
_cell.angle_alpha   90.00
_cell.angle_beta   90.00
_cell.angle_gamma   90.00
#
_symmetry.space_group_name_H-M   'P 1'
#
loop_
_entity.id
_entity.type
_entity.pdbx_description
1 polymer ?
#
loop_
_entity_poly.entity_id
_entity_poly.type
_entity_poly.pdbx_seq_one_letter_code
_entity_poly.pdbx_strand_id
1 'polypeptide(L)'
;MDGGRLLPKNVETLGCVERDIQTIGLPTIIIGDFNAHIEDLDGKTDRMGRYLLDWADKEGLVILNTSDKCVGKTTWAVSDKQTCIDMYCLVSPIQFPRVVGMSIDTTGAQSVGSDHNSIWIELSSSYRPRPGVERKERHHALPEWAIDKLVETLENSVEQVDTDEYDVFEQWVVDNINSVTKTSNPATKTQKHRRKAWWDKEVSEALFKRKQACRAHRQALKHGSTGDNILQLWEAYRVAKRHMASVVQKKMRAINVRLLQNIKKAGKDSAKKFWQYIGTQQPPVPQTQASLQDPDTGQALSEEECLRLVEKHFSAKFHSMASAAEDTDPETRKSLSPCDTITARELERAIRHLSGNTAAGLDRIPALLLKKMGSTVRQLLLAVLNRVLLSGEIPKSWNRSRIRLILKKGSDKRHLESYRPIAVTSVLYRLFCCILRQRMMSWAEESLEREAGRAALGVHKGVPNEAVQGEVGWSSFEAREAVSKLAYERRLSQLPDGRWAREVFKYIHLKCINTKWVLRTKRLAERYEVAPCRLTEKPQWDRRTKVREAVQEAESASWRTMVAGKPALSFYSKAKQAIEKEPLYENSKGSGLLCEARCGMLRTRLLRATYTPNLDTTCPLCTLEEESIEHIVLRCPALKPQVSATSSAAATPPEQRQKLLAMALGFRESQEQPQWETVEATKRRLEHWWCANYLQDRTGPAANTPNQ
;
A
#
# COMPACT_ATOMS: atom_id res chain seq x y z
N MET A 1 44.15 17.37 -52.49
CA MET A 1 43.02 17.91 -51.72
C MET A 1 42.11 16.75 -51.41
N ASP A 2 41.90 16.39 -50.15
CA ASP A 2 40.74 15.59 -49.74
C ASP A 2 40.30 16.11 -48.36
N GLY A 3 39.16 16.77 -48.36
CA GLY A 3 38.60 17.49 -47.23
C GLY A 3 37.73 16.60 -46.35
N GLY A 4 38.26 16.17 -45.21
CA GLY A 4 37.45 15.76 -44.06
C GLY A 4 37.18 16.97 -43.18
N ARG A 5 35.92 17.43 -43.07
CA ARG A 5 35.52 18.43 -42.07
C ARG A 5 35.65 17.81 -40.68
N LEU A 6 36.17 18.58 -39.71
CA LEU A 6 35.99 18.31 -38.28
C LEU A 6 34.49 18.19 -38.00
N LEU A 7 34.04 17.02 -37.55
CA LEU A 7 32.63 16.82 -37.21
C LEU A 7 32.30 17.66 -35.96
N PRO A 8 31.31 18.57 -36.01
CA PRO A 8 30.95 19.43 -34.87
C PRO A 8 30.63 18.63 -33.59
N LYS A 9 30.11 17.41 -33.74
CA LYS A 9 29.86 16.47 -32.64
C LYS A 9 31.11 16.08 -31.85
N ASN A 10 32.27 15.97 -32.50
CA ASN A 10 33.50 15.54 -31.82
C ASN A 10 34.02 16.65 -30.91
N VAL A 11 33.93 17.90 -31.38
CA VAL A 11 34.26 19.11 -30.59
C VAL A 11 33.29 19.25 -29.40
N GLU A 12 32.00 19.05 -29.63
CA GLU A 12 30.98 19.08 -28.56
C GLU A 12 31.19 17.98 -27.51
N THR A 13 31.58 16.77 -27.95
CA THR A 13 31.84 15.64 -27.04
C THR A 13 33.05 15.89 -26.16
N LEU A 14 34.15 16.39 -26.74
CA LEU A 14 35.35 16.76 -25.98
C LEU A 14 35.09 17.95 -25.04
N GLY A 15 34.26 18.91 -25.44
CA GLY A 15 33.83 20.02 -24.56
C GLY A 15 32.89 19.58 -23.41
N CYS A 16 32.16 18.47 -23.56
CA CYS A 16 31.46 17.84 -22.44
C CYS A 16 32.44 17.18 -21.47
N VAL A 17 33.43 16.46 -22.00
CA VAL A 17 34.47 15.80 -21.19
C VAL A 17 35.31 16.85 -20.43
N GLU A 18 35.64 17.97 -21.06
CA GLU A 18 36.35 19.10 -20.42
C GLU A 18 35.57 19.64 -19.21
N ARG A 19 34.26 19.86 -19.36
CA ARG A 19 33.39 20.26 -18.24
C ARG A 19 33.34 19.21 -17.13
N ASP A 20 33.29 17.93 -17.50
CA ASP A 20 33.27 16.83 -16.52
C ASP A 20 34.59 16.73 -15.74
N ILE A 21 35.74 16.89 -16.41
CA ILE A 21 37.06 16.91 -15.75
C ILE A 21 37.14 18.07 -14.76
N GLN A 22 36.75 19.28 -15.18
CA GLN A 22 36.77 20.48 -14.34
C GLN A 22 35.80 20.39 -13.15
N THR A 23 34.63 19.75 -13.33
CA THR A 23 33.62 19.61 -12.28
C THR A 23 33.98 18.52 -11.26
N ILE A 24 34.62 17.44 -11.71
CA ILE A 24 34.89 16.26 -10.87
C ILE A 24 36.20 16.42 -10.08
N GLY A 25 37.23 17.09 -10.63
CA GLY A 25 38.47 17.41 -9.91
C GLY A 25 39.27 16.19 -9.41
N LEU A 26 39.03 15.00 -9.96
CA LEU A 26 39.67 13.75 -9.54
C LEU A 26 40.77 13.29 -10.50
N PRO A 27 41.73 12.48 -10.02
CA PRO A 27 42.76 11.88 -10.85
C PRO A 27 42.15 10.89 -11.87
N THR A 28 42.09 11.30 -13.13
CA THR A 28 41.28 10.70 -14.21
C THR A 28 42.13 9.91 -15.22
N ILE A 29 41.55 8.82 -15.74
CA ILE A 29 42.04 8.02 -16.87
C ILE A 29 40.92 8.03 -17.91
N ILE A 30 41.20 8.52 -19.11
CA ILE A 30 40.25 8.62 -20.21
C ILE A 30 40.67 7.61 -21.27
N ILE A 31 39.76 6.71 -21.60
CA ILE A 31 39.97 5.66 -22.60
C ILE A 31 38.83 5.78 -23.59
N GLY A 32 39.15 5.93 -24.87
CA GLY A 32 38.13 6.08 -25.89
C GLY A 32 38.68 5.89 -27.29
N ASP A 33 37.74 5.67 -28.21
CA ASP A 33 38.00 5.71 -29.63
C ASP A 33 37.83 7.15 -30.13
N PHE A 34 38.97 7.80 -30.40
CA PHE A 34 39.02 9.18 -30.85
C PHE A 34 39.17 9.32 -32.36
N ASN A 35 39.30 8.22 -33.13
CA ASN A 35 39.52 8.24 -34.58
C ASN A 35 40.54 9.34 -35.02
N ALA A 36 41.69 9.40 -34.35
CA ALA A 36 42.71 10.42 -34.57
C ALA A 36 44.03 9.76 -34.95
N HIS A 37 44.77 10.35 -35.89
CA HIS A 37 46.08 9.87 -36.32
C HIS A 37 47.19 10.77 -35.80
N ILE A 38 48.21 10.20 -35.17
CA ILE A 38 49.37 10.93 -34.60
C ILE A 38 50.65 10.39 -35.23
N GLU A 39 51.56 11.30 -35.62
CA GLU A 39 52.84 10.99 -36.28
C GLU A 39 53.71 9.97 -35.53
N ASP A 40 53.78 10.07 -34.19
CA ASP A 40 54.56 9.15 -33.34
C ASP A 40 54.10 7.68 -33.39
N LEU A 41 52.86 7.42 -33.83
CA LEU A 41 52.23 6.10 -33.87
C LEU A 41 51.93 5.61 -35.29
N ASP A 42 51.43 6.49 -36.15
CA ASP A 42 50.95 6.18 -37.52
C ASP A 42 51.83 6.76 -38.64
N GLY A 43 52.82 7.60 -38.31
CA GLY A 43 53.67 8.31 -39.29
C GLY A 43 52.97 9.44 -40.04
N LYS A 44 51.71 9.79 -39.67
CA LYS A 44 50.96 10.94 -40.20
C LYS A 44 50.06 11.54 -39.10
N THR A 45 49.97 12.87 -39.05
CA THR A 45 49.04 13.58 -38.15
C THR A 45 47.87 14.20 -38.90
N ASP A 46 46.65 13.75 -38.61
CA ASP A 46 45.43 14.33 -39.18
C ASP A 46 44.94 15.56 -38.35
N ARG A 47 43.89 16.26 -38.83
CA ARG A 47 43.36 17.44 -38.11
C ARG A 47 42.78 17.08 -36.73
N MET A 48 42.33 15.84 -36.54
CA MET A 48 41.79 15.38 -35.26
C MET A 48 42.90 14.99 -34.27
N GLY A 49 43.99 14.40 -34.74
CA GLY A 49 45.21 14.16 -33.98
C GLY A 49 45.82 15.46 -33.48
N ARG A 50 45.90 16.49 -34.32
CA ARG A 50 46.31 17.84 -33.89
C ARG A 50 45.41 18.41 -32.80
N TYR A 51 44.09 18.31 -32.97
CA TYR A 51 43.13 18.80 -31.96
C TYR A 51 43.20 18.01 -30.65
N LEU A 52 43.45 16.70 -30.71
CA LEU A 52 43.61 15.84 -29.54
C LEU A 52 44.91 16.16 -28.78
N LEU A 53 46.00 16.42 -29.50
CA LEU A 53 47.27 16.86 -28.92
C LEU A 53 47.12 18.23 -28.24
N ASP A 54 46.55 19.22 -28.93
CA ASP A 54 46.29 20.55 -28.35
C ASP A 54 45.39 20.48 -27.10
N TRP A 55 44.38 19.59 -27.12
CA TRP A 55 43.47 19.38 -25.99
C TRP A 55 44.16 18.65 -24.82
N ALA A 56 44.97 17.63 -25.11
CA ALA A 56 45.74 16.92 -24.10
C ALA A 56 46.76 17.85 -23.42
N ASP A 57 47.43 18.71 -24.20
CA ASP A 57 48.37 19.71 -23.67
C ASP A 57 47.65 20.77 -22.82
N LYS A 58 46.47 21.25 -23.24
CA LYS A 58 45.67 22.22 -22.47
C LYS A 58 45.24 21.67 -21.11
N GLU A 59 44.83 20.41 -21.04
CA GLU A 59 44.36 19.75 -19.81
C GLU A 59 45.49 19.04 -19.04
N GLY A 60 46.74 19.09 -19.55
CA GLY A 60 47.91 18.46 -18.94
C GLY A 60 47.85 16.94 -18.89
N LEU A 61 47.18 16.29 -19.84
CA LEU A 61 47.00 14.84 -19.91
C LEU A 61 48.12 14.16 -20.70
N VAL A 62 48.63 13.04 -20.19
CA VAL A 62 49.67 12.24 -20.86
C VAL A 62 49.03 11.16 -21.72
N ILE A 63 49.39 11.09 -23.00
CA ILE A 63 49.00 10.00 -23.91
C ILE A 63 49.86 8.78 -23.60
N LEU A 64 49.29 7.74 -22.99
CA LEU A 64 50.02 6.51 -22.63
C LEU A 64 50.51 5.72 -23.85
N ASN A 65 49.81 5.81 -24.97
CA ASN A 65 50.16 5.10 -26.20
C ASN A 65 51.53 5.51 -26.76
N THR A 66 51.96 6.76 -26.54
CA THR A 66 53.26 7.28 -26.99
C THR A 66 54.35 7.17 -25.92
N SER A 67 54.01 6.68 -24.72
CA SER A 67 54.96 6.55 -23.61
C SER A 67 55.82 5.27 -23.70
N ASP A 68 56.96 5.31 -23.03
CA ASP A 68 57.90 4.19 -22.81
C ASP A 68 57.28 3.00 -22.06
N LYS A 69 56.15 3.21 -21.39
CA LYS A 69 55.38 2.17 -20.68
C LYS A 69 54.46 1.34 -21.58
N CYS A 70 54.34 1.66 -22.87
CA CYS A 70 53.50 0.93 -23.83
C CYS A 70 54.31 -0.06 -24.67
N VAL A 71 53.90 -1.34 -24.65
CA VAL A 71 54.47 -2.39 -25.48
C VAL A 71 53.47 -2.79 -26.57
N GLY A 72 53.84 -2.48 -27.82
CA GLY A 72 53.04 -2.75 -29.03
C GLY A 72 52.47 -1.46 -29.65
N LYS A 73 52.45 -1.39 -30.99
CA LYS A 73 52.01 -0.19 -31.75
C LYS A 73 50.79 -0.42 -32.64
N THR A 74 50.41 -1.65 -32.95
CA THR A 74 49.37 -1.91 -33.97
C THR A 74 48.04 -2.31 -33.33
N THR A 75 47.04 -1.43 -33.41
CA THR A 75 45.68 -1.66 -32.89
C THR A 75 44.71 -2.23 -33.93
N TRP A 76 45.01 -2.07 -35.23
CA TRP A 76 44.20 -2.56 -36.35
C TRP A 76 45.09 -3.16 -37.47
N ALA A 77 44.72 -4.35 -37.97
CA ALA A 77 45.43 -5.00 -39.06
C ALA A 77 44.46 -5.75 -39.99
N VAL A 78 44.39 -5.34 -41.26
CA VAL A 78 43.62 -6.04 -42.30
C VAL A 78 44.46 -6.16 -43.57
N SER A 79 44.66 -7.41 -44.03
CA SER A 79 45.45 -7.77 -45.21
C SER A 79 46.91 -7.28 -45.11
N ASP A 80 47.31 -6.27 -45.89
CA ASP A 80 48.67 -5.69 -45.98
C ASP A 80 48.81 -4.29 -45.34
N LYS A 81 47.75 -3.78 -44.70
CA LYS A 81 47.77 -2.47 -44.03
C LYS A 81 47.74 -2.65 -42.51
N GLN A 82 48.79 -2.16 -41.85
CA GLN A 82 48.90 -2.03 -40.41
C GLN A 82 48.74 -0.55 -40.06
N THR A 83 47.73 -0.21 -39.27
CA THR A 83 47.52 1.16 -38.80
C THR A 83 47.19 1.13 -37.31
N CYS A 84 47.74 2.09 -36.57
CA CYS A 84 47.48 2.32 -35.15
C CYS A 84 46.24 3.21 -34.99
N ILE A 85 45.11 2.79 -35.57
CA ILE A 85 43.90 3.61 -35.45
C ILE A 85 43.09 3.18 -34.20
N ASP A 86 42.49 4.20 -33.59
CA ASP A 86 41.19 4.13 -32.90
C ASP A 86 41.15 3.91 -31.37
N MET A 87 42.24 3.96 -30.60
CA MET A 87 42.12 4.02 -29.12
C MET A 87 43.27 4.74 -28.43
N TYR A 88 42.99 5.88 -27.81
CA TYR A 88 43.96 6.60 -26.96
C TYR A 88 43.61 6.44 -25.49
N CYS A 89 44.63 6.16 -24.67
CA CYS A 89 44.55 6.23 -23.22
C CYS A 89 45.23 7.51 -22.75
N LEU A 90 44.45 8.48 -22.28
CA LEU A 90 44.91 9.75 -21.74
C LEU A 90 44.86 9.68 -20.21
N VAL A 91 45.96 9.99 -19.55
CA VAL A 91 46.09 9.84 -18.11
C VAL A 91 46.58 11.11 -17.46
N SER A 92 45.88 11.51 -16.40
CA SER A 92 46.30 12.64 -15.57
C SER A 92 47.70 12.39 -14.97
N PRO A 93 48.55 13.42 -14.81
CA PRO A 93 49.91 13.28 -14.29
C PRO A 93 49.97 12.61 -12.92
N ILE A 94 48.92 12.77 -12.10
CA ILE A 94 48.77 12.18 -10.77
C ILE A 94 48.63 10.64 -10.84
N GLN A 95 48.06 10.09 -11.91
CA GLN A 95 47.84 8.64 -12.10
C GLN A 95 48.94 7.98 -12.92
N PHE A 96 49.73 8.75 -13.68
CA PHE A 96 50.80 8.21 -14.53
C PHE A 96 51.83 7.33 -13.76
N PRO A 97 52.23 7.66 -12.52
CA PRO A 97 53.10 6.79 -11.70
C PRO A 97 52.44 5.47 -11.29
N ARG A 98 51.09 5.41 -11.24
CA ARG A 98 50.33 4.21 -10.86
C ARG A 98 50.12 3.24 -12.02
N VAL A 99 50.42 3.65 -13.25
CA VAL A 99 50.38 2.75 -14.41
C VAL A 99 51.71 1.98 -14.46
N VAL A 100 51.62 0.66 -14.27
CA VAL A 100 52.75 -0.28 -14.30
C VAL A 100 53.19 -0.54 -15.73
N GLY A 101 52.22 -0.67 -16.64
CA GLY A 101 52.48 -0.84 -18.06
C GLY A 101 51.19 -0.94 -18.88
N MET A 102 51.31 -0.71 -20.19
CA MET A 102 50.26 -0.97 -21.16
C MET A 102 50.77 -1.95 -22.21
N SER A 103 49.99 -2.98 -22.55
CA SER A 103 50.33 -3.93 -23.61
C SER A 103 49.17 -4.11 -24.58
N ILE A 104 49.50 -4.16 -25.88
CA ILE A 104 48.54 -4.38 -26.95
C ILE A 104 48.77 -5.80 -27.49
N ASP A 105 47.73 -6.65 -27.47
CA ASP A 105 47.80 -8.02 -27.98
C ASP A 105 47.83 -8.03 -29.52
N THR A 106 48.99 -7.69 -30.09
CA THR A 106 49.26 -7.74 -31.54
C THR A 106 49.25 -9.17 -32.10
N THR A 107 49.27 -10.18 -31.22
CA THR A 107 49.23 -11.61 -31.60
C THR A 107 47.81 -12.18 -31.69
N GLY A 108 46.84 -11.55 -31.03
CA GLY A 108 45.42 -11.92 -31.00
C GLY A 108 45.10 -13.19 -30.20
N ALA A 109 46.00 -13.62 -29.30
CA ALA A 109 45.87 -14.85 -28.52
C ALA A 109 44.60 -14.85 -27.64
N GLN A 110 44.12 -13.67 -27.23
CA GLN A 110 42.92 -13.50 -26.39
C GLN A 110 41.82 -12.64 -27.04
N SER A 111 41.70 -12.65 -28.37
CA SER A 111 40.70 -11.84 -29.09
C SER A 111 39.25 -12.28 -28.80
N VAL A 112 38.39 -11.30 -28.50
CA VAL A 112 36.93 -11.47 -28.32
C VAL A 112 36.14 -11.50 -29.63
N GLY A 113 36.83 -11.41 -30.78
CA GLY A 113 36.23 -11.42 -32.11
C GLY A 113 35.84 -10.04 -32.65
N SER A 114 36.45 -8.97 -32.11
CA SER A 114 36.51 -7.65 -32.74
C SER A 114 37.67 -7.61 -33.77
N ASP A 115 37.55 -6.67 -34.69
CA ASP A 115 38.52 -6.15 -35.65
C ASP A 115 39.64 -5.31 -35.01
N HIS A 116 39.50 -4.91 -33.74
CA HIS A 116 40.55 -4.27 -32.95
C HIS A 116 41.28 -5.26 -32.05
N ASN A 117 42.58 -5.02 -31.84
CA ASN A 117 43.40 -5.79 -30.89
C ASN A 117 43.08 -5.39 -29.43
N SER A 118 43.11 -6.37 -28.52
CA SER A 118 42.81 -6.13 -27.10
C SER A 118 43.94 -5.34 -26.43
N ILE A 119 43.59 -4.32 -25.64
CA ILE A 119 44.53 -3.50 -24.86
C ILE A 119 44.44 -3.87 -23.38
N TRP A 120 45.58 -4.05 -22.74
CA TRP A 120 45.73 -4.33 -21.33
C TRP A 120 46.47 -3.19 -20.64
N ILE A 121 45.90 -2.67 -19.55
CA ILE A 121 46.53 -1.63 -18.72
C ILE A 121 46.68 -2.21 -17.32
N GLU A 122 47.91 -2.24 -16.81
CA GLU A 122 48.22 -2.69 -15.47
C GLU A 122 48.36 -1.49 -14.53
N LEU A 123 47.57 -1.48 -13.46
CA LEU A 123 47.58 -0.41 -12.45
C LEU A 123 48.09 -0.96 -11.11
N SER A 124 49.05 -0.28 -10.50
CA SER A 124 49.56 -0.61 -9.17
C SER A 124 48.52 -0.18 -8.14
N SER A 125 47.90 -1.16 -7.47
CA SER A 125 46.96 -0.90 -6.38
C SER A 125 47.67 -0.98 -5.04
N SER A 126 48.01 0.16 -4.45
CA SER A 126 48.19 0.22 -3.00
C SER A 126 46.80 0.25 -2.35
N TYR A 127 46.17 -0.93 -2.26
CA TYR A 127 44.88 -1.11 -1.58
C TYR A 127 45.08 -0.93 -0.07
N ARG A 128 44.79 0.28 0.44
CA ARG A 128 44.42 0.43 1.85
C ARG A 128 42.91 0.17 1.94
N PRO A 129 42.44 -0.92 2.56
CA PRO A 129 41.03 -1.07 2.84
C PRO A 129 40.58 0.13 3.66
N ARG A 130 39.59 0.88 3.16
CA ARG A 130 38.89 1.87 4.00
C ARG A 130 38.33 1.11 5.21
N PRO A 131 38.60 1.53 6.46
CA PRO A 131 37.95 0.94 7.61
C PRO A 131 36.43 1.11 7.46
N GLY A 132 35.70 0.00 7.47
CA GLY A 132 34.29 -0.01 7.84
C GLY A 132 33.28 0.67 6.92
N VAL A 133 33.27 0.41 5.61
CA VAL A 133 31.96 0.38 4.93
C VAL A 133 31.44 -1.04 5.10
N GLU A 134 30.69 -1.27 6.19
CA GLU A 134 29.87 -2.46 6.32
C GLU A 134 29.11 -2.64 5.01
N ARG A 135 29.32 -3.80 4.38
CA ARG A 135 28.63 -4.15 3.15
C ARG A 135 27.14 -4.19 3.50
N LYS A 136 26.40 -3.09 3.26
CA LYS A 136 24.97 -2.92 3.60
C LYS A 136 24.28 -4.27 3.43
N GLU A 137 23.99 -4.94 4.54
CA GLU A 137 23.38 -6.27 4.52
C GLU A 137 22.09 -6.13 3.73
N ARG A 138 22.06 -6.67 2.53
CA ARG A 138 20.85 -6.65 1.72
C ARG A 138 19.86 -7.53 2.48
N HIS A 139 18.86 -6.90 3.10
CA HIS A 139 17.74 -7.55 3.78
C HIS A 139 16.93 -8.36 2.76
N HIS A 140 17.43 -9.54 2.38
CA HIS A 140 16.68 -10.46 1.54
C HIS A 140 15.64 -11.15 2.41
N ALA A 141 14.44 -11.32 1.85
CA ALA A 141 13.44 -12.20 2.45
C ALA A 141 14.07 -13.59 2.64
N LEU A 142 13.87 -14.19 3.82
CA LEU A 142 14.34 -15.54 4.10
C LEU A 142 13.76 -16.50 3.04
N PRO A 143 14.60 -17.36 2.43
CA PRO A 143 14.11 -18.31 1.44
C PRO A 143 13.16 -19.31 2.09
N GLU A 144 12.22 -19.85 1.30
CA GLU A 144 11.09 -20.64 1.81
C GLU A 144 11.54 -21.89 2.60
N TRP A 145 12.59 -22.57 2.15
CA TRP A 145 13.18 -23.72 2.86
C TRP A 145 13.73 -23.37 4.25
N ALA A 146 14.24 -22.15 4.43
CA ALA A 146 14.76 -21.71 5.73
C ALA A 146 13.60 -21.44 6.70
N ILE A 147 12.46 -20.99 6.19
CA ILE A 147 11.24 -20.81 6.98
C ILE A 147 10.68 -22.17 7.40
N ASP A 148 10.68 -23.16 6.52
CA ASP A 148 10.21 -24.51 6.85
C ASP A 148 11.08 -25.15 7.96
N LYS A 149 12.42 -25.04 7.84
CA LYS A 149 13.35 -25.48 8.89
C LYS A 149 13.18 -24.71 10.20
N LEU A 150 12.86 -23.41 10.13
CA LEU A 150 12.56 -22.61 11.31
C LEU A 150 11.28 -23.08 12.01
N VAL A 151 10.22 -23.43 11.26
CA VAL A 151 8.99 -23.95 11.86
C VAL A 151 9.27 -25.24 12.62
N GLU A 152 9.99 -26.19 12.01
CA GLU A 152 10.38 -27.45 12.67
C GLU A 152 11.21 -27.21 13.95
N THR A 153 12.18 -26.28 13.89
CA THR A 153 13.04 -25.96 15.03
C THR A 153 12.24 -25.30 16.16
N LEU A 154 11.33 -24.39 15.82
CA LEU A 154 10.46 -23.73 16.78
C LEU A 154 9.50 -24.73 17.43
N GLU A 155 8.88 -25.63 16.65
CA GLU A 155 7.97 -26.66 17.16
C GLU A 155 8.65 -27.62 18.14
N ASN A 156 9.90 -28.00 17.89
CA ASN A 156 10.66 -28.88 18.78
C ASN A 156 11.18 -28.19 20.05
N SER A 157 11.20 -26.86 20.10
CA SER A 157 11.73 -26.09 21.23
C SER A 157 10.66 -25.35 22.04
N VAL A 158 9.37 -25.48 21.67
CA VAL A 158 8.26 -24.81 22.40
C VAL A 158 8.17 -25.27 23.86
N GLU A 159 8.41 -26.54 24.14
CA GLU A 159 8.31 -27.11 25.50
C GLU A 159 9.36 -26.53 26.47
N GLN A 160 10.42 -25.90 25.96
CA GLN A 160 11.47 -25.29 26.78
C GLN A 160 11.17 -23.83 27.15
N VAL A 161 10.16 -23.22 26.53
CA VAL A 161 9.82 -21.79 26.71
C VAL A 161 8.37 -21.67 27.14
N ASP A 162 8.13 -21.77 28.45
CA ASP A 162 6.87 -21.42 29.08
C ASP A 162 6.99 -20.02 29.69
N THR A 163 6.91 -19.00 28.84
CA THR A 163 6.97 -17.60 29.29
C THR A 163 5.91 -16.75 28.60
N ASP A 164 5.14 -16.02 29.39
CA ASP A 164 4.13 -15.07 28.92
C ASP A 164 4.71 -13.68 28.56
N GLU A 165 6.03 -13.51 28.71
CA GLU A 165 6.70 -12.24 28.43
C GLU A 165 7.05 -12.07 26.95
N TYR A 166 6.60 -10.95 26.38
CA TYR A 166 6.77 -10.65 24.96
C TYR A 166 8.24 -10.50 24.55
N ASP A 167 9.06 -9.84 25.37
CA ASP A 167 10.47 -9.58 25.02
C ASP A 167 11.28 -10.88 24.97
N VAL A 168 10.99 -11.84 25.87
CA VAL A 168 11.60 -13.17 25.88
C VAL A 168 11.17 -13.97 24.65
N PHE A 169 9.88 -13.93 24.31
CA PHE A 169 9.36 -14.58 23.10
C PHE A 169 9.99 -14.01 21.83
N GLU A 170 10.12 -12.68 21.71
CA GLU A 170 10.74 -12.04 20.54
C GLU A 170 12.22 -12.44 20.42
N GLN A 171 12.97 -12.41 21.52
CA GLN A 171 14.38 -12.81 21.53
C GLN A 171 14.55 -14.28 21.15
N TRP A 172 13.73 -15.18 21.70
CA TRP A 172 13.76 -16.60 21.35
C TRP A 172 13.51 -16.83 19.85
N VAL A 173 12.53 -16.15 19.25
CA VAL A 173 12.29 -16.25 17.79
C VAL A 173 13.49 -15.72 17.00
N VAL A 174 14.05 -14.57 17.41
CA VAL A 174 15.21 -13.95 16.74
C VAL A 174 16.46 -14.83 16.84
N ASP A 175 16.70 -15.48 17.97
CA ASP A 175 17.84 -16.36 18.19
C ASP A 175 17.75 -17.62 17.32
N ASN A 176 16.56 -18.20 17.20
CA ASN A 176 16.30 -19.30 16.26
C ASN A 176 16.49 -18.87 14.80
N ILE A 177 16.09 -17.65 14.43
CA ILE A 177 16.36 -17.10 13.09
C ILE A 177 17.87 -16.94 12.86
N ASN A 178 18.61 -16.44 13.85
CA ASN A 178 20.05 -16.25 13.77
C ASN A 178 20.81 -17.59 13.71
N SER A 179 20.38 -18.62 14.44
CA SER A 179 21.01 -19.95 14.40
C SER A 179 20.85 -20.62 13.04
N VAL A 180 19.63 -20.57 12.45
CA VAL A 180 19.36 -21.13 11.13
C VAL A 180 20.12 -20.37 10.05
N THR A 181 20.17 -19.04 10.13
CA THR A 181 20.88 -18.22 9.13
C THR A 181 22.40 -18.36 9.20
N LYS A 182 23.01 -18.44 10.40
CA LYS A 182 24.44 -18.69 10.57
C LYS A 182 24.86 -20.06 10.01
N THR A 183 24.09 -21.11 10.31
CA THR A 183 24.33 -22.47 9.78
C THR A 183 24.20 -22.53 8.25
N SER A 184 23.42 -21.61 7.68
CA SER A 184 23.09 -21.54 6.25
C SER A 184 23.96 -20.59 5.45
N ASN A 185 24.86 -19.83 6.08
CA ASN A 185 25.71 -18.87 5.41
C ASN A 185 27.07 -19.54 5.13
N PRO A 186 27.30 -20.13 3.94
CA PRO A 186 28.65 -20.47 3.53
C PRO A 186 29.36 -19.14 3.29
N ALA A 187 30.05 -18.64 4.32
CA ALA A 187 31.17 -17.75 4.11
C ALA A 187 32.04 -18.38 3.02
N THR A 188 32.40 -17.60 1.99
CA THR A 188 33.31 -17.98 0.90
C THR A 188 32.80 -18.90 -0.23
N LYS A 189 31.71 -18.52 -0.90
CA LYS A 189 31.66 -18.73 -2.36
C LYS A 189 31.55 -17.39 -3.05
N THR A 190 32.63 -16.94 -3.68
CA THR A 190 32.58 -15.92 -4.73
C THR A 190 31.40 -16.27 -5.63
N GLN A 191 30.42 -15.36 -5.73
CA GLN A 191 29.26 -15.58 -6.58
C GLN A 191 29.76 -15.81 -8.01
N LYS A 192 29.89 -17.08 -8.41
CA LYS A 192 30.12 -17.43 -9.80
C LYS A 192 28.99 -16.77 -10.58
N HIS A 193 29.35 -15.91 -11.53
CA HIS A 193 28.38 -15.22 -12.37
C HIS A 193 27.36 -16.24 -12.86
N ARG A 194 26.10 -16.05 -12.48
CA ARG A 194 25.02 -16.97 -12.89
C ARG A 194 25.04 -17.01 -14.41
N ARG A 195 25.29 -18.19 -14.99
CA ARG A 195 25.23 -18.36 -16.45
C ARG A 195 23.80 -18.02 -16.89
N LYS A 196 23.65 -17.32 -18.01
CA LYS A 196 22.34 -16.96 -18.54
C LYS A 196 21.53 -18.25 -18.74
N ALA A 197 20.22 -18.22 -18.51
CA ALA A 197 19.39 -19.44 -18.50
C ALA A 197 19.39 -20.21 -19.84
N TRP A 198 19.71 -19.55 -20.95
CA TRP A 198 19.86 -20.13 -22.28
C TRP A 198 21.24 -20.72 -22.56
N TRP A 199 22.17 -20.62 -21.62
CA TRP A 199 23.55 -21.09 -21.76
C TRP A 199 23.66 -22.58 -21.41
N ASP A 200 23.78 -23.43 -22.43
CA ASP A 200 23.94 -24.87 -22.30
C ASP A 200 25.21 -25.38 -23.00
N LYS A 201 25.43 -26.70 -22.94
CA LYS A 201 26.58 -27.37 -23.55
C LYS A 201 26.60 -27.18 -25.08
N GLU A 202 25.43 -27.21 -25.72
CA GLU A 202 25.25 -27.04 -27.17
C GLU A 202 25.66 -25.63 -27.64
N VAL A 203 25.26 -24.58 -26.91
CA VAL A 203 25.70 -23.20 -27.17
C VAL A 203 27.20 -23.04 -26.96
N SER A 204 27.76 -23.70 -25.93
CA SER A 204 29.21 -23.67 -25.67
C SER A 204 30.01 -24.37 -26.78
N GLU A 205 29.51 -25.50 -27.30
CA GLU A 205 30.11 -26.23 -28.43
C GLU A 205 30.02 -25.43 -29.73
N ALA A 206 28.89 -24.76 -30.00
CA ALA A 206 28.74 -23.87 -31.16
C ALA A 206 29.71 -22.68 -31.10
N LEU A 207 29.92 -22.11 -29.90
CA LEU A 207 30.89 -21.05 -29.67
C LEU A 207 32.33 -21.54 -29.84
N PHE A 208 32.63 -22.76 -29.41
CA PHE A 208 33.94 -23.39 -29.62
C PHE A 208 34.23 -23.61 -31.10
N LYS A 209 33.28 -24.16 -31.87
CA LYS A 209 33.42 -24.34 -33.34
C LYS A 209 33.61 -23.02 -34.07
N ARG A 210 32.87 -21.97 -33.67
CA ARG A 210 33.08 -20.60 -34.21
C ARG A 210 34.49 -20.08 -33.92
N LYS A 211 35.00 -20.29 -32.70
CA LYS A 211 36.36 -19.88 -32.31
C LYS A 211 37.42 -20.67 -33.08
N GLN A 212 37.24 -21.96 -33.29
CA GLN A 212 38.16 -22.82 -34.04
C GLN A 212 38.23 -22.42 -35.52
N ALA A 213 37.09 -22.20 -36.17
CA ALA A 213 37.03 -21.73 -37.56
C ALA A 213 37.67 -20.34 -37.73
N CYS A 214 37.47 -19.44 -36.76
CA CYS A 214 38.12 -18.13 -36.75
C CYS A 214 39.64 -18.23 -36.59
N ARG A 215 40.13 -19.14 -35.73
CA ARG A 215 41.56 -19.40 -35.54
C ARG A 215 42.20 -19.98 -36.81
N ALA A 216 41.55 -20.96 -37.45
CA ALA A 216 42.04 -21.59 -38.68
C ALA A 216 42.13 -20.59 -39.84
N HIS A 217 41.09 -19.76 -40.05
CA HIS A 217 41.12 -18.70 -41.05
C HIS A 217 42.26 -17.69 -40.82
N ARG A 218 42.50 -17.28 -39.56
CA ARG A 218 43.58 -16.35 -39.21
C ARG A 218 44.97 -16.97 -39.31
N GLN A 219 45.13 -18.27 -39.06
CA GLN A 219 46.38 -19.00 -39.28
C GLN A 219 46.70 -19.14 -40.78
N ALA A 220 45.71 -19.43 -41.62
CA ALA A 220 45.89 -19.51 -43.07
C ALA A 220 46.28 -18.15 -43.68
N LEU A 221 45.78 -17.03 -43.13
CA LEU A 221 46.23 -15.68 -43.49
C LEU A 221 47.70 -15.42 -43.11
N LYS A 222 48.17 -15.93 -41.96
CA LYS A 222 49.55 -15.73 -41.49
C LYS A 222 50.59 -16.58 -42.25
N HIS A 223 50.21 -17.76 -42.73
CA HIS A 223 51.13 -18.68 -43.42
C HIS A 223 51.15 -18.50 -44.95
N GLY A 224 50.49 -17.47 -45.50
CA GLY A 224 50.50 -17.20 -46.94
C GLY A 224 49.89 -18.34 -47.78
N SER A 225 48.79 -18.93 -47.31
CA SER A 225 48.11 -20.02 -48.04
C SER A 225 47.40 -19.53 -49.30
N THR A 226 47.15 -20.43 -50.26
CA THR A 226 46.43 -20.18 -51.52
C THR A 226 45.07 -19.50 -51.29
N GLY A 227 44.73 -18.51 -52.14
CA GLY A 227 43.51 -17.69 -52.00
C GLY A 227 42.21 -18.48 -51.84
N ASP A 228 42.09 -19.63 -52.50
CA ASP A 228 40.93 -20.51 -52.40
C ASP A 228 40.77 -21.15 -51.01
N ASN A 229 41.87 -21.51 -50.35
CA ASN A 229 41.85 -22.06 -48.99
C ASN A 229 41.40 -21.02 -47.96
N ILE A 230 41.80 -19.75 -48.15
CA ILE A 230 41.38 -18.65 -47.28
C ILE A 230 39.87 -18.39 -47.42
N LEU A 231 39.35 -18.39 -48.65
CA LEU A 231 37.91 -18.24 -48.93
C LEU A 231 37.07 -19.39 -48.34
N GLN A 232 37.54 -20.63 -48.43
CA GLN A 232 36.87 -21.79 -47.83
C GLN A 232 36.83 -21.71 -46.30
N LEU A 233 37.94 -21.32 -45.66
CA LEU A 233 37.99 -21.14 -44.20
C LEU A 233 37.15 -19.95 -43.73
N TRP A 234 37.02 -18.91 -44.56
CA TRP A 234 36.14 -17.77 -44.30
C TRP A 234 34.66 -18.18 -44.35
N GLU A 235 34.25 -18.96 -45.36
CA GLU A 235 32.88 -19.45 -45.42
C GLU A 235 32.58 -20.43 -44.28
N ALA A 236 33.54 -21.27 -43.89
CA ALA A 236 33.42 -22.12 -42.70
C ALA A 236 33.19 -21.29 -41.42
N TYR A 237 33.87 -20.16 -41.26
CA TYR A 237 33.61 -19.23 -40.16
C TYR A 237 32.21 -18.59 -40.23
N ARG A 238 31.76 -18.16 -41.42
CA ARG A 238 30.43 -17.57 -41.63
C ARG A 238 29.33 -18.58 -41.31
N VAL A 239 29.46 -19.82 -41.76
CA VAL A 239 28.54 -20.92 -41.44
C VAL A 239 28.50 -21.17 -39.94
N ALA A 240 29.66 -21.26 -39.27
CA ALA A 240 29.73 -21.43 -37.82
C ALA A 240 29.10 -20.24 -37.05
N LYS A 241 29.26 -19.01 -37.54
CA LYS A 241 28.64 -17.79 -36.96
C LYS A 241 27.11 -17.82 -37.11
N ARG A 242 26.58 -18.14 -38.30
CA ARG A 242 25.14 -18.30 -38.56
C ARG A 242 24.55 -19.43 -37.69
N HIS A 243 25.26 -20.55 -37.59
CA HIS A 243 24.83 -21.69 -36.77
C HIS A 243 24.75 -21.32 -35.28
N MET A 244 25.77 -20.67 -34.72
CA MET A 244 25.75 -20.20 -33.33
C MET A 244 24.57 -19.24 -33.07
N ALA A 245 24.35 -18.27 -33.96
CA ALA A 245 23.23 -17.33 -33.84
C ALA A 245 21.87 -18.06 -33.86
N SER A 246 21.71 -19.05 -34.75
CA SER A 246 20.51 -19.89 -34.84
C SER A 246 20.27 -20.70 -33.57
N VAL A 247 21.31 -21.33 -33.01
CA VAL A 247 21.20 -22.12 -31.77
C VAL A 247 20.79 -21.23 -30.59
N VAL A 248 21.43 -20.07 -30.43
CA VAL A 248 21.09 -19.12 -29.35
C VAL A 248 19.64 -18.64 -29.48
N GLN A 249 19.20 -18.26 -30.68
CA GLN A 249 17.81 -17.87 -30.91
C GLN A 249 16.82 -19.00 -30.64
N LYS A 250 17.12 -20.24 -31.06
CA LYS A 250 16.28 -21.41 -30.81
C LYS A 250 16.12 -21.68 -29.31
N LYS A 251 17.20 -21.59 -28.54
CA LYS A 251 17.19 -21.78 -27.08
C LYS A 251 16.42 -20.67 -26.37
N MET A 252 16.61 -19.41 -26.79
CA MET A 252 15.88 -18.27 -26.25
C MET A 252 14.37 -18.38 -26.53
N ARG A 253 13.97 -18.79 -27.75
CA ARG A 253 12.57 -19.07 -28.08
C ARG A 253 12.00 -20.22 -27.23
N ALA A 254 12.73 -21.32 -27.08
CA ALA A 254 12.28 -22.47 -26.29
C ALA A 254 12.05 -22.10 -24.81
N ILE A 255 12.94 -21.30 -24.23
CA ILE A 255 12.80 -20.79 -22.86
C ILE A 255 11.60 -19.83 -22.75
N ASN A 256 11.44 -18.91 -23.70
CA ASN A 256 10.29 -18.00 -23.71
C ASN A 256 8.96 -18.76 -23.84
N VAL A 257 8.89 -19.80 -24.68
CA VAL A 257 7.70 -20.65 -24.81
C VAL A 257 7.40 -21.40 -23.50
N ARG A 258 8.40 -22.02 -22.88
CA ARG A 258 8.23 -22.69 -21.57
C ARG A 258 7.79 -21.71 -20.49
N LEU A 259 8.34 -20.50 -20.49
CA LEU A 259 7.96 -19.46 -19.55
C LEU A 259 6.51 -19.01 -19.77
N LEU A 260 6.09 -18.82 -21.02
CA LEU A 260 4.70 -18.49 -21.37
C LEU A 260 3.74 -19.62 -20.97
N GLN A 261 4.13 -20.88 -21.15
CA GLN A 261 3.37 -22.04 -20.67
C GLN A 261 3.27 -22.05 -19.13
N ASN A 262 4.35 -21.75 -18.42
CA ASN A 262 4.36 -21.64 -16.97
C ASN A 262 3.50 -20.47 -16.47
N ILE A 263 3.44 -19.36 -17.21
CA ILE A 263 2.54 -18.23 -16.92
C ILE A 263 1.09 -18.65 -17.12
N LYS A 264 0.75 -19.35 -18.21
CA LYS A 264 -0.60 -19.86 -18.46
C LYS A 264 -1.07 -20.85 -17.38
N LYS A 265 -0.18 -21.71 -16.89
CA LYS A 265 -0.48 -22.69 -15.82
C LYS A 265 -0.54 -22.08 -14.42
N ALA A 266 -0.04 -20.86 -14.21
CA ALA A 266 0.08 -20.26 -12.87
C ALA A 266 -1.23 -19.70 -12.28
N GLY A 267 -2.36 -19.76 -13.00
CA GLY A 267 -3.67 -19.32 -12.50
C GLY A 267 -3.63 -17.89 -11.93
N LYS A 268 -3.83 -17.76 -10.61
CA LYS A 268 -3.87 -16.48 -9.87
C LYS A 268 -2.55 -15.68 -9.89
N ASP A 269 -1.41 -16.35 -10.05
CA ASP A 269 -0.07 -15.70 -10.06
C ASP A 269 0.47 -15.40 -11.47
N SER A 270 -0.33 -15.69 -12.51
CA SER A 270 0.03 -15.48 -13.92
C SER A 270 0.46 -14.04 -14.21
N ALA A 271 -0.32 -13.05 -13.74
CA ALA A 271 -0.03 -11.63 -13.92
C ALA A 271 1.29 -11.21 -13.27
N LYS A 272 1.60 -11.72 -12.07
CA LYS A 272 2.84 -11.40 -11.34
C LYS A 272 4.07 -11.94 -12.07
N LYS A 273 4.00 -13.20 -12.54
CA LYS A 273 5.08 -13.83 -13.31
C LYS A 273 5.29 -13.16 -14.67
N PHE A 274 4.20 -12.73 -15.32
CA PHE A 274 4.27 -11.97 -16.57
C PHE A 274 4.98 -10.61 -16.38
N TRP A 275 4.62 -9.83 -15.37
CA TRP A 275 5.27 -8.54 -15.12
C TRP A 275 6.73 -8.69 -14.67
N GLN A 276 7.06 -9.74 -13.91
CA GLN A 276 8.46 -10.07 -13.62
C GLN A 276 9.26 -10.35 -14.89
N TYR A 277 8.69 -11.09 -15.84
CA TYR A 277 9.32 -11.34 -17.14
C TYR A 277 9.52 -10.06 -17.94
N ILE A 278 8.51 -9.20 -18.07
CA ILE A 278 8.64 -7.91 -18.76
C ILE A 278 9.72 -7.05 -18.10
N GLY A 279 9.78 -7.02 -16.76
CA GLY A 279 10.82 -6.33 -16.02
C GLY A 279 12.24 -6.84 -16.31
N THR A 280 12.41 -8.13 -16.62
CA THR A 280 13.73 -8.68 -17.03
C THR A 280 14.13 -8.33 -18.46
N GLN A 281 13.17 -7.95 -19.32
CA GLN A 281 13.44 -7.55 -20.71
C GLN A 281 13.75 -6.07 -20.83
N GLN A 282 13.33 -5.25 -19.88
CA GLN A 282 13.65 -3.83 -19.86
C GLN A 282 15.09 -3.63 -19.39
N PRO A 283 15.86 -2.74 -20.03
CA PRO A 283 17.15 -2.35 -19.51
C PRO A 283 16.96 -1.78 -18.10
N PRO A 284 17.85 -2.09 -17.13
CA PRO A 284 17.78 -1.47 -15.82
C PRO A 284 17.85 0.04 -16.03
N VAL A 285 16.77 0.75 -15.68
CA VAL A 285 16.76 2.21 -15.68
C VAL A 285 17.86 2.65 -14.72
N PRO A 286 18.85 3.45 -15.14
CA PRO A 286 19.83 4.01 -14.24
C PRO A 286 19.08 4.70 -13.11
N GLN A 287 19.19 4.19 -11.89
CA GLN A 287 18.72 4.92 -10.73
C GLN A 287 19.69 6.07 -10.51
N THR A 288 19.47 7.18 -11.21
CA THR A 288 20.01 8.47 -10.78
C THR A 288 19.40 8.77 -9.42
N GLN A 289 20.19 8.52 -8.37
CA GLN A 289 19.97 9.12 -7.06
C GLN A 289 20.17 10.61 -7.26
N ALA A 290 19.08 11.34 -7.52
CA ALA A 290 19.10 12.76 -7.31
C ALA A 290 19.18 12.98 -5.80
N SER A 291 20.23 13.67 -5.34
CA SER A 291 20.32 14.13 -3.95
C SER A 291 19.16 15.08 -3.65
N LEU A 292 18.70 15.08 -2.40
CA LEU A 292 17.71 16.06 -1.95
C LEU A 292 18.33 17.46 -2.01
N GLN A 293 17.53 18.44 -2.37
CA GLN A 293 17.92 19.85 -2.31
C GLN A 293 17.49 20.46 -0.99
N ASP A 294 18.32 21.35 -0.48
CA ASP A 294 17.95 22.25 0.61
C ASP A 294 16.77 23.14 0.15
N PRO A 295 15.66 23.21 0.91
CA PRO A 295 14.55 24.13 0.65
C PRO A 295 14.98 25.59 0.54
N ASP A 296 16.01 26.00 1.28
CA ASP A 296 16.40 27.41 1.41
C ASP A 296 17.49 27.82 0.39
N THR A 297 18.40 26.92 0.05
CA THR A 297 19.58 27.22 -0.80
C THR A 297 19.56 26.55 -2.17
N GLY A 298 18.69 25.56 -2.41
CA GLY A 298 18.59 24.82 -3.67
C GLY A 298 19.82 23.96 -4.00
N GLN A 299 20.82 23.89 -3.12
CA GLN A 299 22.02 23.10 -3.29
C GLN A 299 21.77 21.62 -2.97
N ALA A 300 22.51 20.74 -3.64
CA ALA A 300 22.44 19.30 -3.40
C ALA A 300 23.10 18.95 -2.05
N LEU A 301 22.32 18.36 -1.15
CA LEU A 301 22.77 18.04 0.20
C LEU A 301 23.61 16.77 0.24
N SER A 302 24.55 16.72 1.19
CA SER A 302 25.30 15.50 1.54
C SER A 302 24.39 14.45 2.20
N GLU A 303 24.84 13.19 2.30
CA GLU A 303 24.04 12.10 2.90
C GLU A 303 23.63 12.38 4.35
N GLU A 304 24.49 13.02 5.13
CA GLU A 304 24.24 13.34 6.54
C GLU A 304 23.25 14.50 6.71
N GLU A 305 23.35 15.51 5.86
CA GLU A 305 22.42 16.65 5.84
C GLU A 305 21.02 16.23 5.40
N CYS A 306 20.94 15.31 4.44
CA CYS A 306 19.68 14.70 4.03
C CYS A 306 18.96 14.02 5.23
N LEU A 307 19.70 13.28 6.06
CA LEU A 307 19.12 12.62 7.24
C LEU A 307 18.64 13.62 8.30
N ARG A 308 19.43 14.66 8.58
CA ARG A 308 19.03 15.72 9.53
C ARG A 308 17.79 16.48 9.07
N LEU A 309 17.70 16.78 7.77
CA LEU A 309 16.54 17.45 7.19
C LEU A 309 15.28 16.58 7.29
N VAL A 310 15.41 15.28 6.99
CA VAL A 310 14.36 14.29 7.16
C VAL A 310 13.88 14.24 8.61
N GLU A 311 14.81 14.16 9.57
CA GLU A 311 14.50 14.11 11.00
C GLU A 311 13.75 15.37 11.47
N LYS A 312 14.24 16.56 11.09
CA LYS A 312 13.62 17.84 11.44
C LYS A 312 12.20 17.97 10.87
N HIS A 313 12.03 17.66 9.58
CA HIS A 313 10.73 17.79 8.90
C HIS A 313 9.68 16.84 9.49
N PHE A 314 10.04 15.59 9.77
CA PHE A 314 9.11 14.63 10.34
C PHE A 314 8.84 14.89 11.82
N SER A 315 9.86 15.25 12.61
CA SER A 315 9.67 15.57 14.02
C SER A 315 8.68 16.71 14.22
N ALA A 316 8.78 17.79 13.44
CA ALA A 316 7.82 18.90 13.51
C ALA A 316 6.38 18.44 13.22
N LYS A 317 6.19 17.59 12.22
CA LYS A 317 4.86 17.07 11.83
C LYS A 317 4.26 16.13 12.89
N PHE A 318 5.07 15.32 13.55
CA PHE A 318 4.59 14.40 14.59
C PHE A 318 4.28 15.11 15.91
N HIS A 319 5.08 16.11 16.32
CA HIS A 319 4.82 16.87 17.56
C HIS A 319 3.52 17.70 17.46
N SER A 320 3.23 18.29 16.29
CA SER A 320 1.96 18.99 16.04
C SER A 320 0.71 18.11 16.19
N MET A 321 0.83 16.79 16.02
CA MET A 321 -0.28 15.85 16.20
C MET A 321 -0.41 15.33 17.63
N ALA A 322 0.71 15.21 18.36
CA ALA A 322 0.72 14.72 19.74
C ALA A 322 0.05 15.71 20.70
N SER A 323 0.27 17.01 20.52
CA SER A 323 -0.35 18.05 21.35
C SER A 323 -1.87 18.09 21.24
N ALA A 324 -2.45 17.59 20.15
CA ALA A 324 -3.91 17.52 19.97
C ALA A 324 -4.57 16.31 20.68
N ALA A 325 -3.78 15.33 21.14
CA ALA A 325 -4.29 14.12 21.79
C ALA A 325 -4.29 14.21 23.33
N GLU A 326 -3.55 15.15 23.91
CA GLU A 326 -3.40 15.30 25.37
C GLU A 326 -4.56 16.05 26.04
N ASP A 327 -5.49 16.63 25.27
CA ASP A 327 -6.68 17.35 25.77
C ASP A 327 -7.84 16.44 26.23
N THR A 328 -7.57 15.17 26.61
CA THR A 328 -8.63 14.28 27.14
C THR A 328 -8.57 14.16 28.66
N ASP A 329 -9.68 14.56 29.29
CA ASP A 329 -9.91 14.60 30.74
C ASP A 329 -9.61 13.23 31.43
N PRO A 330 -8.78 13.22 32.51
CA PRO A 330 -8.46 12.01 33.28
C PRO A 330 -9.68 11.21 33.79
N GLU A 331 -10.83 11.86 34.00
CA GLU A 331 -12.03 11.19 34.52
C GLU A 331 -12.64 10.19 33.51
N THR A 332 -12.50 10.42 32.20
CA THR A 332 -13.04 9.51 31.18
C THR A 332 -12.30 8.16 31.12
N ARG A 333 -11.05 8.10 31.62
CA ARG A 333 -10.24 6.87 31.65
C ARG A 333 -10.72 5.85 32.69
N LYS A 334 -11.41 6.29 33.76
CA LYS A 334 -11.82 5.41 34.88
C LYS A 334 -13.10 4.62 34.62
N SER A 335 -13.87 4.96 33.59
CA SER A 335 -15.14 4.30 33.23
C SER A 335 -14.99 3.20 32.16
N LEU A 336 -13.76 2.84 31.77
CA LEU A 336 -13.54 1.86 30.71
C LEU A 336 -13.68 0.44 31.27
N SER A 337 -14.64 -0.31 30.75
CA SER A 337 -14.79 -1.74 31.03
C SER A 337 -13.48 -2.50 30.72
N PRO A 338 -13.13 -3.55 31.48
CA PRO A 338 -11.97 -4.40 31.18
C PRO A 338 -12.05 -4.90 29.74
N CYS A 339 -10.94 -4.81 28.99
CA CYS A 339 -10.88 -5.36 27.65
C CYS A 339 -10.85 -6.90 27.72
N ASP A 340 -11.79 -7.57 27.06
CA ASP A 340 -11.83 -9.03 27.00
C ASP A 340 -10.53 -9.62 26.43
N THR A 341 -10.14 -10.81 26.86
CA THR A 341 -8.97 -11.52 26.31
C THR A 341 -9.14 -11.83 24.82
N ILE A 342 -8.05 -11.83 24.06
CA ILE A 342 -7.98 -12.25 22.65
C ILE A 342 -8.27 -13.74 22.54
N THR A 343 -9.18 -14.09 21.65
CA THR A 343 -9.55 -15.48 21.36
C THR A 343 -8.65 -16.08 20.27
N ALA A 344 -8.43 -17.40 20.32
CA ALA A 344 -7.68 -18.11 19.28
C ALA A 344 -8.30 -17.91 17.88
N ARG A 345 -9.64 -17.83 17.79
CA ARG A 345 -10.36 -17.58 16.54
C ARG A 345 -10.06 -16.20 15.94
N GLU A 346 -9.88 -15.17 16.77
CA GLU A 346 -9.47 -13.84 16.32
C GLU A 346 -8.04 -13.82 15.81
N LEU A 347 -7.13 -14.49 16.53
CA LEU A 347 -5.73 -14.62 16.13
C LEU A 347 -5.61 -15.32 14.76
N GLU A 348 -6.27 -16.46 14.57
CA GLU A 348 -6.25 -17.15 13.29
C GLU A 348 -6.82 -16.32 12.14
N ARG A 349 -7.90 -15.57 12.41
CA ARG A 349 -8.51 -14.67 11.43
C ARG A 349 -7.51 -13.60 11.02
N ALA A 350 -6.82 -12.99 11.97
CA ALA A 350 -5.81 -11.98 11.71
C ALA A 350 -4.61 -12.55 10.91
N ILE A 351 -4.11 -13.75 11.25
CA ILE A 351 -3.04 -14.44 10.51
C ILE A 351 -3.47 -14.73 9.05
N ARG A 352 -4.70 -15.16 8.82
CA ARG A 352 -5.23 -15.39 7.45
C ARG A 352 -5.26 -14.11 6.62
N HIS A 353 -5.57 -12.97 7.24
CA HIS A 353 -5.63 -11.67 6.57
C HIS A 353 -4.27 -11.03 6.32
N LEU A 354 -3.23 -11.40 7.08
CA LEU A 354 -1.88 -10.89 6.89
C LEU A 354 -1.34 -11.29 5.50
N SER A 355 -0.65 -10.40 4.78
CA SER A 355 0.00 -10.75 3.51
C SER A 355 1.33 -11.47 3.77
N GLY A 356 1.51 -12.66 3.18
CA GLY A 356 2.74 -13.46 3.38
C GLY A 356 4.01 -12.83 2.77
N ASN A 357 3.86 -11.93 1.80
CA ASN A 357 4.97 -11.26 1.12
C ASN A 357 5.25 -9.86 1.67
N THR A 358 4.92 -9.60 2.95
CA THR A 358 5.20 -8.30 3.56
C THR A 358 6.64 -8.21 4.02
N ALA A 359 7.21 -7.00 3.98
CA ALA A 359 8.52 -6.74 4.56
C ALA A 359 8.50 -7.01 6.08
N ALA A 360 9.55 -7.67 6.57
CA ALA A 360 9.82 -7.80 7.99
C ALA A 360 10.25 -6.44 8.58
N GLY A 361 10.01 -6.27 9.88
CA GLY A 361 10.44 -5.11 10.64
C GLY A 361 11.92 -5.18 10.99
N LEU A 362 12.31 -4.45 12.04
CA LEU A 362 13.66 -4.53 12.60
C LEU A 362 13.96 -5.90 13.25
N ASP A 363 12.89 -6.56 13.69
CA ASP A 363 12.84 -7.93 14.24
C ASP A 363 13.25 -9.02 13.25
N ARG A 364 13.29 -8.73 11.94
CA ARG A 364 13.57 -9.69 10.85
C ARG A 364 12.60 -10.88 10.79
N ILE A 365 11.50 -10.86 11.57
CA ILE A 365 10.48 -11.92 11.58
C ILE A 365 9.60 -11.80 10.32
N PRO A 366 9.58 -12.80 9.42
CA PRO A 366 8.78 -12.73 8.21
C PRO A 366 7.31 -13.09 8.49
N ALA A 367 6.39 -12.39 7.84
CA ALA A 367 4.95 -12.69 7.93
C ALA A 367 4.56 -14.09 7.43
N LEU A 368 5.40 -14.71 6.60
CA LEU A 368 5.20 -16.08 6.14
C LEU A 368 5.45 -17.11 7.25
N LEU A 369 6.35 -16.82 8.21
CA LEU A 369 6.59 -17.69 9.36
C LEU A 369 5.31 -17.83 10.18
N LEU A 370 4.68 -16.71 10.56
CA LEU A 370 3.40 -16.70 11.31
C LEU A 370 2.27 -17.49 10.63
N LYS A 371 2.30 -17.63 9.31
CA LYS A 371 1.32 -18.42 8.56
C LYS A 371 1.60 -19.92 8.58
N LYS A 372 2.88 -20.30 8.58
CA LYS A 372 3.32 -21.70 8.53
C LYS A 372 3.50 -22.32 9.92
N MET A 373 3.64 -21.52 10.97
CA MET A 373 3.76 -22.01 12.35
C MET A 373 2.57 -22.87 12.78
N GLY A 374 2.86 -23.98 13.48
CA GLY A 374 1.88 -24.90 14.05
C GLY A 374 1.05 -24.33 15.21
N SER A 375 0.12 -25.14 15.69
CA SER A 375 -0.87 -24.75 16.71
C SER A 375 -0.25 -24.40 18.07
N THR A 376 0.79 -25.13 18.49
CA THR A 376 1.43 -24.95 19.80
C THR A 376 2.08 -23.58 19.93
N VAL A 377 2.87 -23.17 18.94
CA VAL A 377 3.50 -21.84 18.96
C VAL A 377 2.48 -20.70 18.82
N ARG A 378 1.33 -20.96 18.17
CA ARG A 378 0.23 -19.98 18.10
C ARG A 378 -0.47 -19.79 19.44
N GLN A 379 -0.55 -20.83 20.26
CA GLN A 379 -1.10 -20.73 21.62
C GLN A 379 -0.17 -19.92 22.52
N LEU A 380 1.15 -20.16 22.46
CA LEU A 380 2.13 -19.32 23.16
C LEU A 380 2.04 -17.85 22.72
N LEU A 381 1.97 -17.60 21.40
CA LEU A 381 1.77 -16.25 20.88
C LEU A 381 0.46 -15.62 21.38
N LEU A 382 -0.61 -16.39 21.54
CA LEU A 382 -1.87 -15.90 22.07
C LEU A 382 -1.74 -15.48 23.54
N ALA A 383 -1.07 -16.29 24.37
CA ALA A 383 -0.82 -15.99 25.77
C ALA A 383 -0.02 -14.69 25.92
N VAL A 384 1.07 -14.56 25.16
CA VAL A 384 1.90 -13.35 25.12
C VAL A 384 1.10 -12.11 24.69
N LEU A 385 0.29 -12.20 23.63
CA LEU A 385 -0.53 -11.06 23.17
C LEU A 385 -1.62 -10.68 24.19
N ASN A 386 -2.17 -11.66 24.91
CA ASN A 386 -3.12 -11.40 25.99
C ASN A 386 -2.44 -10.73 27.18
N ARG A 387 -1.22 -11.13 27.53
CA ARG A 387 -0.44 -10.50 28.58
C ARG A 387 -0.19 -9.02 28.27
N VAL A 388 0.24 -8.71 27.03
CA VAL A 388 0.44 -7.32 26.57
C VAL A 388 -0.87 -6.51 26.61
N LEU A 389 -1.99 -7.12 26.25
CA LEU A 389 -3.30 -6.44 26.31
C LEU A 389 -3.74 -6.15 27.74
N LEU A 390 -3.52 -7.08 28.68
CA LEU A 390 -3.92 -6.95 30.07
C LEU A 390 -2.98 -6.07 30.88
N SER A 391 -1.67 -6.12 30.62
CA SER A 391 -0.69 -5.26 31.31
C SER A 391 -0.74 -3.82 30.81
N GLY A 392 -1.15 -3.60 29.55
CA GLY A 392 -1.07 -2.28 28.91
C GLY A 392 0.35 -1.82 28.60
N GLU A 393 1.36 -2.67 28.85
CA GLU A 393 2.76 -2.37 28.61
C GLU A 393 3.13 -2.68 27.16
N ILE A 394 3.42 -1.64 26.39
CA ILE A 394 3.80 -1.77 24.98
C ILE A 394 5.29 -2.15 24.89
N PRO A 395 5.64 -3.25 24.20
CA PRO A 395 7.03 -3.63 23.99
C PRO A 395 7.86 -2.55 23.31
N LYS A 396 9.11 -2.36 23.77
CA LYS A 396 10.02 -1.34 23.22
C LYS A 396 10.31 -1.55 21.73
N SER A 397 10.27 -2.79 21.26
CA SER A 397 10.46 -3.12 19.83
C SER A 397 9.33 -2.59 18.95
N TRP A 398 8.09 -2.46 19.47
CA TRP A 398 6.95 -1.93 18.72
C TRP A 398 7.06 -0.42 18.47
N ASN A 399 7.77 0.29 19.35
CA ASN A 399 8.03 1.72 19.21
C ASN A 399 9.11 2.05 18.17
N ARG A 400 9.79 1.04 17.62
CA ARG A 400 10.86 1.22 16.63
C ARG A 400 10.37 0.73 15.27
N SER A 401 10.55 1.55 14.24
CA SER A 401 10.18 1.20 12.87
C SER A 401 11.24 1.65 11.88
N ARG A 402 11.32 0.95 10.74
CA ARG A 402 12.19 1.35 9.64
C ARG A 402 11.40 2.23 8.68
N ILE A 403 11.79 3.49 8.54
CA ILE A 403 11.16 4.42 7.60
C ILE A 403 11.77 4.21 6.21
N ARG A 404 10.91 3.99 5.21
CA ARG A 404 11.28 3.99 3.79
C ARG A 404 10.54 5.11 3.07
N LEU A 405 11.30 5.99 2.43
CA LEU A 405 10.76 7.08 1.62
C LEU A 405 10.38 6.55 0.22
N ILE A 406 9.11 6.71 -0.16
CA ILE A 406 8.58 6.31 -1.47
C ILE A 406 8.16 7.56 -2.24
N LEU A 407 8.77 7.78 -3.42
CA LEU A 407 8.45 8.91 -4.28
C LEU A 407 7.01 8.84 -4.81
N LYS A 408 6.29 9.96 -4.76
CA LYS A 408 5.00 10.15 -5.42
C LYS A 408 5.18 10.06 -6.95
N LYS A 409 4.23 9.40 -7.62
CA LYS A 409 4.30 9.21 -9.07
C LYS A 409 4.22 10.57 -9.79
N GLY A 410 5.23 10.88 -10.62
CA GLY A 410 5.28 12.10 -11.41
C GLY A 410 5.78 13.35 -10.66
N SER A 411 6.34 13.18 -9.46
CA SER A 411 6.87 14.29 -8.65
C SER A 411 8.39 14.38 -8.71
N ASP A 412 8.93 15.57 -8.49
CA ASP A 412 10.37 15.83 -8.54
C ASP A 412 11.11 15.15 -7.39
N LYS A 413 12.20 14.44 -7.73
CA LYS A 413 13.04 13.67 -6.80
C LYS A 413 13.84 14.54 -5.81
N ARG A 414 13.94 15.84 -6.06
CA ARG A 414 14.81 16.75 -5.31
C ARG A 414 14.16 17.28 -4.03
N HIS A 415 12.83 17.28 -3.95
CA HIS A 415 12.08 17.80 -2.81
C HIS A 415 11.64 16.68 -1.87
N LEU A 416 11.81 16.89 -0.55
CA LEU A 416 11.39 15.91 0.46
C LEU A 416 9.87 15.68 0.47
N GLU A 417 9.06 16.70 0.16
CA GLU A 417 7.60 16.62 0.12
C GLU A 417 7.06 15.66 -0.96
N SER A 418 7.87 15.40 -1.98
CA SER A 418 7.58 14.41 -3.01
C SER A 418 7.63 12.97 -2.48
N TYR A 419 8.22 12.75 -1.31
CA TYR A 419 8.36 11.42 -0.71
C TYR A 419 7.29 11.17 0.35
N ARG A 420 6.75 9.95 0.34
CA ARG A 420 5.86 9.43 1.37
C ARG A 420 6.70 8.60 2.36
N PRO A 421 6.72 8.94 3.65
CA PRO A 421 7.32 8.07 4.66
C PRO A 421 6.43 6.83 4.87
N ILE A 422 6.98 5.65 4.63
CA ILE A 422 6.32 4.38 4.98
C ILE A 422 7.11 3.75 6.12
N ALA A 423 6.49 3.69 7.30
CA ALA A 423 7.02 2.96 8.45
C ALA A 423 6.80 1.46 8.25
N VAL A 424 7.88 0.70 8.17
CA VAL A 424 7.88 -0.76 8.22
C VAL A 424 8.06 -1.17 9.68
N THR A 425 6.94 -1.52 10.32
CA THR A 425 6.87 -1.96 11.72
C THR A 425 7.04 -3.48 11.86
N SER A 426 7.22 -3.96 13.09
CA SER A 426 7.20 -5.39 13.42
C SER A 426 5.94 -6.07 12.89
N VAL A 427 6.09 -7.32 12.45
CA VAL A 427 4.96 -8.12 11.98
C VAL A 427 4.04 -8.50 13.14
N LEU A 428 4.58 -8.75 14.33
CA LEU A 428 3.82 -9.06 15.54
C LEU A 428 2.97 -7.86 15.98
N TYR A 429 3.55 -6.65 15.96
CA TYR A 429 2.79 -5.42 16.20
C TYR A 429 1.62 -5.26 15.22
N ARG A 430 1.86 -5.46 13.91
CA ARG A 430 0.80 -5.37 12.90
C ARG A 430 -0.30 -6.40 13.09
N LEU A 431 0.05 -7.60 13.55
CA LEU A 431 -0.92 -8.66 13.88
C LEU A 431 -1.82 -8.19 15.03
N PHE A 432 -1.21 -7.70 16.12
CA PHE A 432 -1.92 -7.14 17.27
C PHE A 432 -2.86 -5.99 16.86
N CYS A 433 -2.37 -5.00 16.11
CA CYS A 433 -3.20 -3.90 15.60
C CYS A 433 -4.35 -4.38 14.70
N CYS A 434 -4.19 -5.47 13.95
CA CYS A 434 -5.27 -6.01 13.13
C CYS A 434 -6.40 -6.59 13.98
N ILE A 435 -6.06 -7.22 15.11
CA ILE A 435 -7.03 -7.75 16.07
C ILE A 435 -7.75 -6.59 16.75
N LEU A 436 -7.00 -5.64 17.29
CA LEU A 436 -7.56 -4.45 17.94
C LEU A 436 -8.46 -3.66 17.00
N ARG A 437 -8.01 -3.41 15.76
CA ARG A 437 -8.83 -2.70 14.77
C ARG A 437 -10.17 -3.39 14.53
N GLN A 438 -10.21 -4.72 14.48
CA GLN A 438 -11.46 -5.45 14.26
C GLN A 438 -12.40 -5.29 15.46
N ARG A 439 -11.88 -5.32 16.69
CA ARG A 439 -12.65 -5.10 17.92
C ARG A 439 -13.16 -3.66 18.00
N MET A 440 -12.30 -2.69 17.77
CA MET A 440 -12.65 -1.27 17.77
C MET A 440 -13.68 -0.94 16.69
N MET A 441 -13.56 -1.52 15.49
CA MET A 441 -14.59 -1.33 14.45
C MET A 441 -15.94 -1.90 14.91
N SER A 442 -15.96 -3.12 15.46
CA SER A 442 -17.19 -3.74 15.96
C SER A 442 -17.83 -2.91 17.08
N TRP A 443 -17.02 -2.43 18.02
CA TRP A 443 -17.48 -1.55 19.10
C TRP A 443 -17.94 -0.18 18.59
N ALA A 444 -17.21 0.44 17.65
CA ALA A 444 -17.60 1.73 17.10
C ALA A 444 -18.91 1.63 16.29
N GLU A 445 -19.11 0.56 15.53
CA GLU A 445 -20.34 0.27 14.80
C GLU A 445 -21.53 0.05 15.74
N GLU A 446 -21.34 -0.62 16.87
CA GLU A 446 -22.44 -0.99 17.75
C GLU A 446 -22.72 0.00 18.88
N SER A 447 -21.71 0.60 19.50
CA SER A 447 -21.88 1.44 20.67
C SER A 447 -21.81 2.92 20.31
N LEU A 448 -20.80 3.32 19.53
CA LEU A 448 -20.50 4.74 19.33
C LEU A 448 -21.46 5.43 18.36
N GLU A 449 -21.82 4.78 17.23
CA GLU A 449 -22.87 5.32 16.34
C GLU A 449 -24.18 5.47 17.12
N ARG A 450 -24.59 4.45 17.89
CA ARG A 450 -25.87 4.47 18.62
C ARG A 450 -25.90 5.52 19.73
N GLU A 451 -24.82 5.64 20.50
CA GLU A 451 -24.70 6.63 21.57
C GLU A 451 -24.65 8.06 21.01
N ALA A 452 -23.88 8.28 19.94
CA ALA A 452 -23.86 9.56 19.24
C ALA A 452 -25.24 9.92 18.68
N GLY A 453 -25.98 8.94 18.14
CA GLY A 453 -27.34 9.14 17.64
C GLY A 453 -28.31 9.54 18.76
N ARG A 454 -28.21 8.89 19.92
CA ARG A 454 -29.02 9.23 21.10
C ARG A 454 -28.70 10.61 21.65
N ALA A 455 -27.41 10.94 21.74
CA ALA A 455 -26.95 12.24 22.19
C ALA A 455 -27.39 13.36 21.23
N ALA A 456 -27.25 13.14 19.92
CA ALA A 456 -27.68 14.10 18.90
C ALA A 456 -29.20 14.34 18.92
N LEU A 457 -30.00 13.31 19.19
CA LEU A 457 -31.45 13.44 19.34
C LEU A 457 -31.89 13.92 20.73
N GLY A 458 -30.98 13.94 21.72
CA GLY A 458 -31.30 14.29 23.12
C GLY A 458 -32.21 13.28 23.84
N VAL A 459 -32.17 12.01 23.44
CA VAL A 459 -33.04 10.93 23.95
C VAL A 459 -32.35 10.03 24.96
N HIS A 460 -33.13 9.37 25.84
CA HIS A 460 -32.58 8.47 26.87
C HIS A 460 -32.10 7.10 26.34
N LYS A 461 -31.30 6.37 27.14
CA LYS A 461 -30.72 5.05 26.81
C LYS A 461 -31.76 3.97 26.49
N GLY A 462 -32.93 4.00 27.15
CA GLY A 462 -34.04 3.06 26.89
C GLY A 462 -34.75 3.14 25.52
N VAL A 463 -34.53 4.18 24.70
CA VAL A 463 -35.20 4.26 23.37
C VAL A 463 -34.69 3.12 22.47
N PRO A 464 -35.55 2.41 21.70
CA PRO A 464 -35.09 1.36 20.80
C PRO A 464 -34.10 1.83 19.71
N ASN A 465 -33.12 1.01 19.36
CA ASN A 465 -32.05 1.34 18.40
C ASN A 465 -32.59 1.65 16.99
N GLU A 466 -33.64 0.95 16.56
CA GLU A 466 -34.26 1.09 15.25
C GLU A 466 -34.97 2.45 15.12
N ALA A 467 -35.52 2.96 16.23
CA ALA A 467 -36.13 4.27 16.25
C ALA A 467 -35.06 5.37 16.10
N VAL A 468 -33.93 5.25 16.83
CA VAL A 468 -32.77 6.15 16.67
C VAL A 468 -32.24 6.11 15.24
N GLN A 469 -32.06 4.92 14.65
CA GLN A 469 -31.60 4.80 13.27
C GLN A 469 -32.58 5.48 12.28
N GLY A 470 -33.88 5.28 12.47
CA GLY A 470 -34.92 5.87 11.63
C GLY A 470 -34.98 7.38 11.71
N GLU A 471 -34.87 7.97 12.91
CA GLU A 471 -34.95 9.42 13.13
C GLU A 471 -33.70 10.16 12.66
N VAL A 472 -32.51 9.58 12.86
CA VAL A 472 -31.27 10.19 12.35
C VAL A 472 -31.13 9.98 10.83
N GLY A 473 -31.80 8.97 10.27
CA GLY A 473 -31.75 8.66 8.84
C GLY A 473 -30.43 8.01 8.41
N TRP A 474 -29.80 7.24 9.30
CA TRP A 474 -28.51 6.61 9.03
C TRP A 474 -28.64 5.28 8.29
N SER A 475 -27.80 5.14 7.26
CA SER A 475 -27.57 3.85 6.60
C SER A 475 -26.53 3.04 7.36
N SER A 476 -26.76 1.74 7.48
CA SER A 476 -25.80 0.81 8.07
C SER A 476 -24.46 0.84 7.30
N PHE A 477 -23.38 0.50 7.98
CA PHE A 477 -22.07 0.39 7.33
C PHE A 477 -22.09 -0.61 6.17
N GLU A 478 -22.78 -1.74 6.34
CA GLU A 478 -22.93 -2.73 5.28
C GLU A 478 -23.72 -2.21 4.08
N ALA A 479 -24.75 -1.38 4.30
CA ALA A 479 -25.46 -0.70 3.20
C ALA A 479 -24.54 0.28 2.47
N ARG A 480 -23.74 1.07 3.20
CA ARG A 480 -22.74 1.98 2.60
C ARG A 480 -21.68 1.21 1.81
N GLU A 481 -21.21 0.07 2.33
CA GLU A 481 -20.30 -0.86 1.65
C GLU A 481 -20.93 -1.41 0.37
N ALA A 482 -22.19 -1.86 0.44
CA ALA A 482 -22.96 -2.40 -0.68
C ALA A 482 -23.09 -1.36 -1.80
N VAL A 483 -23.52 -0.14 -1.48
CA VAL A 483 -23.62 0.95 -2.47
C VAL A 483 -22.28 1.18 -3.16
N SER A 484 -21.18 1.23 -2.40
CA SER A 484 -19.85 1.48 -2.96
C SER A 484 -19.40 0.34 -3.89
N LYS A 485 -19.51 -0.92 -3.43
CA LYS A 485 -19.02 -2.09 -4.18
C LYS A 485 -19.88 -2.41 -5.39
N LEU A 486 -21.20 -2.37 -5.26
CA LEU A 486 -22.14 -2.66 -6.35
C LEU A 486 -22.13 -1.54 -7.40
N ALA A 487 -22.02 -0.28 -6.99
CA ALA A 487 -21.84 0.82 -7.95
C ALA A 487 -20.51 0.72 -8.70
N TYR A 488 -19.44 0.30 -8.02
CA TYR A 488 -18.16 0.06 -8.68
C TYR A 488 -18.22 -1.11 -9.67
N GLU A 489 -18.91 -2.19 -9.33
CA GLU A 489 -19.16 -3.32 -10.23
C GLU A 489 -19.92 -2.89 -11.50
N ARG A 490 -21.01 -2.12 -11.37
CA ARG A 490 -21.73 -1.55 -12.52
C ARG A 490 -20.85 -0.62 -13.36
N ARG A 491 -19.97 0.15 -12.71
CA ARG A 491 -19.01 0.98 -13.43
C ARG A 491 -18.03 0.14 -14.25
N LEU A 492 -17.55 -0.98 -13.72
CA LEU A 492 -16.60 -1.86 -14.41
C LEU A 492 -17.20 -2.50 -15.67
N SER A 493 -18.49 -2.86 -15.66
CA SER A 493 -19.15 -3.43 -16.84
C SER A 493 -19.32 -2.41 -17.97
N GLN A 494 -19.47 -1.12 -17.62
CA GLN A 494 -19.74 -0.01 -18.56
C GLN A 494 -18.49 0.73 -19.06
N LEU A 495 -17.30 0.47 -18.50
CA LEU A 495 -16.05 1.12 -18.94
C LEU A 495 -15.77 0.86 -20.44
N PRO A 496 -14.88 1.59 -21.13
CA PRO A 496 -14.46 1.22 -22.48
C PRO A 496 -13.53 -0.01 -22.48
N ASP A 497 -13.53 -0.78 -23.57
CA ASP A 497 -12.72 -2.00 -23.75
C ASP A 497 -11.21 -1.72 -23.80
N GLY A 498 -10.80 -0.48 -24.05
CA GLY A 498 -9.39 -0.06 -23.95
C GLY A 498 -8.85 0.03 -22.52
N ARG A 499 -9.70 -0.07 -21.49
CA ARG A 499 -9.27 -0.01 -20.08
C ARG A 499 -9.01 -1.42 -19.54
N TRP A 500 -7.79 -1.66 -19.07
CA TRP A 500 -7.40 -2.91 -18.39
C TRP A 500 -8.37 -3.36 -17.30
N ALA A 501 -8.95 -2.43 -16.53
CA ALA A 501 -9.91 -2.76 -15.48
C ALA A 501 -11.17 -3.46 -16.02
N ARG A 502 -11.68 -3.07 -17.19
CA ARG A 502 -12.82 -3.73 -17.85
C ARG A 502 -12.43 -5.09 -18.38
N GLU A 503 -11.29 -5.18 -19.06
CA GLU A 503 -10.83 -6.45 -19.64
C GLU A 503 -10.57 -7.51 -18.56
N VAL A 504 -9.99 -7.11 -17.43
CA VAL A 504 -9.84 -7.99 -16.26
C VAL A 504 -11.20 -8.37 -15.68
N PHE A 505 -12.14 -7.42 -15.56
CA PHE A 505 -13.49 -7.70 -15.05
C PHE A 505 -14.27 -8.66 -15.97
N LYS A 506 -14.26 -8.42 -17.29
CA LYS A 506 -14.83 -9.33 -18.30
C LYS A 506 -14.21 -10.72 -18.20
N TYR A 507 -12.89 -10.82 -18.09
CA TYR A 507 -12.21 -12.10 -17.95
C TYR A 507 -12.67 -12.84 -16.69
N ILE A 508 -12.73 -12.17 -15.54
CA ILE A 508 -13.20 -12.75 -14.27
C ILE A 508 -14.64 -13.26 -14.40
N HIS A 509 -15.52 -12.48 -15.03
CA HIS A 509 -16.94 -12.80 -15.14
C HIS A 509 -17.20 -13.90 -16.20
N LEU A 510 -16.57 -13.82 -17.38
CA LEU A 510 -16.67 -14.85 -18.44
C LEU A 510 -16.06 -16.19 -18.04
N LYS A 511 -15.02 -16.17 -17.19
CA LYS A 511 -14.38 -17.40 -16.66
C LYS A 511 -14.95 -17.84 -15.31
N CYS A 512 -16.00 -17.18 -14.81
CA CYS A 512 -16.65 -17.50 -13.54
C CYS A 512 -15.67 -17.66 -12.37
N ILE A 513 -14.65 -16.79 -12.27
CA ILE A 513 -13.62 -16.89 -11.23
C ILE A 513 -14.18 -16.33 -9.92
N ASN A 514 -14.42 -17.22 -8.95
CA ASN A 514 -14.87 -16.88 -7.60
C ASN A 514 -13.73 -16.23 -6.78
N THR A 515 -13.48 -14.95 -7.02
CA THR A 515 -12.60 -14.13 -6.18
C THR A 515 -13.32 -13.71 -4.89
N LYS A 516 -12.56 -13.32 -3.85
CA LYS A 516 -13.14 -12.76 -2.61
C LYS A 516 -14.07 -11.57 -2.88
N TRP A 517 -13.72 -10.76 -3.88
CA TRP A 517 -14.54 -9.61 -4.28
C TRP A 517 -15.86 -10.07 -4.91
N VAL A 518 -15.83 -11.00 -5.87
CA VAL A 518 -17.05 -11.55 -6.52
C VAL A 518 -17.98 -12.21 -5.50
N LEU A 519 -17.44 -13.00 -4.57
CA LEU A 519 -18.25 -13.65 -3.53
C LEU A 519 -18.90 -12.62 -2.60
N ARG A 520 -18.19 -11.54 -2.23
CA ARG A 520 -18.74 -10.48 -1.38
C ARG A 520 -19.76 -9.64 -2.15
N THR A 521 -19.53 -9.28 -3.41
CA THR A 521 -20.50 -8.51 -4.21
C THR A 521 -21.77 -9.31 -4.48
N LYS A 522 -21.66 -10.61 -4.78
CA LYS A 522 -22.84 -11.49 -4.90
C LYS A 522 -23.67 -11.54 -3.61
N ARG A 523 -23.04 -11.76 -2.46
CA ARG A 523 -23.74 -11.77 -1.16
C ARG A 523 -24.43 -10.44 -0.87
N LEU A 524 -23.78 -9.31 -1.18
CA LEU A 524 -24.36 -7.99 -1.01
C LEU A 524 -25.51 -7.75 -1.99
N ALA A 525 -25.37 -8.18 -3.24
CA ALA A 525 -26.42 -8.07 -4.25
C ALA A 525 -27.65 -8.90 -3.87
N GLU A 526 -27.45 -10.14 -3.39
CA GLU A 526 -28.53 -11.01 -2.89
C GLU A 526 -29.23 -10.40 -1.68
N ARG A 527 -28.47 -9.91 -0.70
CA ARG A 527 -29.03 -9.35 0.54
C ARG A 527 -29.85 -8.08 0.32
N TYR A 528 -29.42 -7.22 -0.60
CA TYR A 528 -30.10 -5.95 -0.89
C TYR A 528 -30.94 -6.02 -2.17
N GLU A 529 -31.23 -7.24 -2.67
CA GLU A 529 -32.06 -7.51 -3.85
C GLU A 529 -31.67 -6.70 -5.10
N VAL A 530 -30.38 -6.38 -5.23
CA VAL A 530 -29.86 -5.63 -6.36
C VAL A 530 -29.62 -6.58 -7.52
N ALA A 531 -30.27 -6.32 -8.66
CA ALA A 531 -30.10 -7.13 -9.86
C ALA A 531 -28.61 -7.32 -10.22
N PRO A 532 -28.18 -8.57 -10.50
CA PRO A 532 -26.79 -8.86 -10.80
C PRO A 532 -26.35 -8.16 -12.08
N CYS A 533 -25.13 -7.64 -12.08
CA CYS A 533 -24.59 -6.90 -13.22
C CYS A 533 -24.40 -7.82 -14.42
N ARG A 534 -25.11 -7.56 -15.53
CA ARG A 534 -24.96 -8.25 -16.81
C ARG A 534 -23.91 -7.53 -17.66
N LEU A 535 -22.96 -8.27 -18.24
CA LEU A 535 -21.90 -7.71 -19.10
C LEU A 535 -22.40 -7.12 -20.43
N THR A 536 -23.63 -7.44 -20.83
CA THR A 536 -24.15 -7.28 -22.21
C THR A 536 -25.09 -6.09 -22.40
N GLU A 537 -25.42 -5.35 -21.36
CA GLU A 537 -26.28 -4.17 -21.50
C GLU A 537 -25.48 -3.01 -22.10
N LYS A 538 -26.04 -2.36 -23.12
CA LYS A 538 -25.55 -1.06 -23.62
C LYS A 538 -25.34 -0.14 -22.41
N PRO A 539 -24.34 0.76 -22.41
CA PRO A 539 -24.08 1.66 -21.29
C PRO A 539 -25.28 2.59 -21.07
N GLN A 540 -26.29 2.13 -20.35
CA GLN A 540 -27.18 2.99 -19.59
C GLN A 540 -26.32 3.47 -18.44
N TRP A 541 -26.07 4.77 -18.38
CA TRP A 541 -25.39 5.40 -17.24
C TRP A 541 -26.30 5.31 -16.03
N ASP A 542 -26.40 4.10 -15.48
CA ASP A 542 -27.24 3.78 -14.38
C ASP A 542 -26.54 4.34 -13.15
N ARG A 543 -26.95 5.56 -12.80
CA ARG A 543 -26.32 6.39 -11.79
C ARG A 543 -26.19 5.55 -10.51
N ARG A 544 -25.08 5.72 -9.79
CA ARG A 544 -24.89 5.26 -8.39
C ARG A 544 -26.16 5.44 -7.53
N THR A 545 -26.99 6.42 -7.88
CA THR A 545 -28.34 6.66 -7.39
C THR A 545 -29.27 5.44 -7.43
N LYS A 546 -29.39 4.68 -8.52
CA LYS A 546 -30.29 3.52 -8.57
C LYS A 546 -29.85 2.37 -7.66
N VAL A 547 -28.53 2.13 -7.58
CA VAL A 547 -27.97 1.17 -6.61
C VAL A 547 -28.26 1.65 -5.19
N ARG A 548 -28.09 2.95 -4.93
CA ARG A 548 -28.38 3.55 -3.63
C ARG A 548 -29.86 3.43 -3.27
N GLU A 549 -30.77 3.72 -4.19
CA GLU A 549 -32.22 3.60 -4.01
C GLU A 549 -32.61 2.16 -3.70
N ALA A 550 -32.12 1.17 -4.47
CA ALA A 550 -32.39 -0.24 -4.22
C ALA A 550 -31.88 -0.70 -2.84
N VAL A 551 -30.65 -0.32 -2.48
CA VAL A 551 -30.08 -0.62 -1.15
C VAL A 551 -30.87 0.06 -0.04
N GLN A 552 -31.28 1.31 -0.24
CA GLN A 552 -32.06 2.07 0.74
C GLN A 552 -33.48 1.50 0.92
N GLU A 553 -34.12 1.02 -0.15
CA GLU A 553 -35.43 0.38 -0.06
C GLU A 553 -35.35 -0.96 0.65
N ALA A 554 -34.37 -1.81 0.29
CA ALA A 554 -34.15 -3.08 0.97
C ALA A 554 -33.81 -2.89 2.46
N GLU A 555 -33.00 -1.89 2.79
CA GLU A 555 -32.70 -1.52 4.18
C GLU A 555 -33.94 -0.99 4.91
N SER A 556 -34.74 -0.14 4.27
CA SER A 556 -36.00 0.38 4.82
C SER A 556 -37.02 -0.73 5.04
N ALA A 557 -37.12 -1.71 4.14
CA ALA A 557 -38.00 -2.86 4.27
C ALA A 557 -37.60 -3.74 5.46
N SER A 558 -36.31 -4.08 5.59
CA SER A 558 -35.79 -4.83 6.75
C SER A 558 -36.03 -4.08 8.06
N TRP A 559 -35.83 -2.76 8.06
CA TRP A 559 -36.11 -1.90 9.20
C TRP A 559 -37.60 -1.88 9.58
N ARG A 560 -38.52 -1.79 8.61
CA ARG A 560 -39.98 -1.89 8.87
C ARG A 560 -40.34 -3.17 9.59
N THR A 561 -39.76 -4.31 9.19
CA THR A 561 -39.98 -5.60 9.86
C THR A 561 -39.48 -5.59 11.31
N MET A 562 -38.30 -5.02 11.56
CA MET A 562 -37.73 -4.93 12.92
C MET A 562 -38.52 -3.97 13.81
N VAL A 563 -39.01 -2.86 13.28
CA VAL A 563 -39.81 -1.87 14.01
C VAL A 563 -41.20 -2.44 14.35
N ALA A 564 -41.86 -3.10 13.40
CA ALA A 564 -43.16 -3.72 13.61
C ALA A 564 -43.13 -4.85 14.66
N GLY A 565 -42.00 -5.53 14.80
CA GLY A 565 -41.80 -6.57 15.81
C GLY A 565 -41.71 -6.05 17.26
N LYS A 566 -41.60 -4.73 17.48
CA LYS A 566 -41.43 -4.15 18.82
C LYS A 566 -42.72 -3.48 19.31
N PRO A 567 -43.35 -3.96 20.40
CA PRO A 567 -44.61 -3.38 20.92
C PRO A 567 -44.51 -1.88 21.25
N ALA A 568 -43.37 -1.45 21.80
CA ALA A 568 -43.09 -0.04 22.12
C ALA A 568 -43.11 0.89 20.89
N LEU A 569 -42.83 0.35 19.70
CA LEU A 569 -42.80 1.10 18.44
C LEU A 569 -44.06 0.90 17.60
N SER A 570 -45.13 0.33 18.15
CA SER A 570 -46.36 0.01 17.39
C SER A 570 -46.99 1.25 16.71
N PHE A 571 -46.98 2.40 17.38
CA PHE A 571 -47.43 3.67 16.80
C PHE A 571 -46.43 4.19 15.75
N TYR A 572 -45.14 4.19 16.10
CA TYR A 572 -44.05 4.64 15.24
C TYR A 572 -43.98 3.86 13.91
N SER A 573 -44.20 2.53 13.97
CA SER A 573 -44.23 1.63 12.82
C SER A 573 -45.35 1.95 11.82
N LYS A 574 -46.48 2.46 12.32
CA LYS A 574 -47.62 2.84 11.47
C LYS A 574 -47.36 4.20 10.81
N ALA A 575 -46.73 5.10 11.55
CA ALA A 575 -46.56 6.50 11.14
C ALA A 575 -45.32 6.75 10.26
N LYS A 576 -44.17 6.09 10.51
CA LYS A 576 -42.94 6.28 9.73
C LYS A 576 -42.63 5.07 8.85
N GLN A 577 -42.46 5.32 7.55
CA GLN A 577 -42.30 4.27 6.53
C GLN A 577 -40.89 4.19 5.91
N ALA A 578 -39.97 5.12 6.20
CA ALA A 578 -38.63 5.11 5.61
C ALA A 578 -37.56 5.59 6.60
N ILE A 579 -36.32 5.15 6.42
CA ILE A 579 -35.16 5.67 7.14
C ILE A 579 -34.74 6.99 6.47
N GLU A 580 -35.20 8.11 7.03
CA GLU A 580 -34.89 9.44 6.53
C GLU A 580 -34.75 10.46 7.66
N LYS A 581 -33.84 11.42 7.46
CA LYS A 581 -33.60 12.51 8.41
C LYS A 581 -34.81 13.44 8.40
N GLU A 582 -35.40 13.65 9.57
CA GLU A 582 -36.49 14.62 9.73
C GLU A 582 -35.96 16.02 10.03
N PRO A 583 -36.55 17.08 9.45
CA PRO A 583 -36.17 18.47 9.72
C PRO A 583 -36.76 19.02 11.04
N LEU A 584 -37.19 18.15 11.97
CA LEU A 584 -37.98 18.53 13.15
C LEU A 584 -37.13 18.92 14.38
N TYR A 585 -35.86 18.52 14.42
CA TYR A 585 -35.02 18.60 15.60
C TYR A 585 -34.10 19.82 15.59
N GLU A 586 -34.19 20.66 16.64
CA GLU A 586 -33.41 21.90 16.80
C GLU A 586 -32.47 21.84 18.01
N ASN A 587 -32.13 20.62 18.46
CA ASN A 587 -31.33 20.36 19.67
C ASN A 587 -31.89 21.00 20.96
N SER A 588 -33.18 21.35 20.99
CA SER A 588 -33.88 21.80 22.20
C SER A 588 -34.33 20.62 23.07
N LYS A 589 -34.64 20.87 24.35
CA LYS A 589 -35.16 19.83 25.23
C LYS A 589 -36.52 19.31 24.74
N GLY A 590 -37.36 20.18 24.19
CA GLY A 590 -38.62 19.84 23.55
C GLY A 590 -38.44 18.97 22.31
N SER A 591 -37.37 19.18 21.53
CA SER A 591 -37.02 18.32 20.39
C SER A 591 -36.69 16.89 20.83
N GLY A 592 -35.94 16.72 21.92
CA GLY A 592 -35.63 15.40 22.47
C GLY A 592 -36.86 14.70 23.05
N LEU A 593 -37.72 15.43 23.76
CA LEU A 593 -38.98 14.89 24.29
C LEU A 593 -39.97 14.56 23.17
N LEU A 594 -40.00 15.35 22.10
CA LEU A 594 -40.78 15.06 20.90
C LEU A 594 -40.29 13.77 20.26
N CYS A 595 -38.97 13.56 20.16
CA CYS A 595 -38.40 12.30 19.69
C CYS A 595 -38.81 11.12 20.58
N GLU A 596 -38.74 11.27 21.91
CA GLU A 596 -39.19 10.24 22.86
C GLU A 596 -40.69 9.92 22.64
N ALA A 597 -41.54 10.94 22.46
CA ALA A 597 -42.97 10.79 22.22
C ALA A 597 -43.28 10.12 20.86
N ARG A 598 -42.57 10.52 19.79
CA ARG A 598 -42.65 9.88 18.47
C ARG A 598 -42.32 8.39 18.53
N CYS A 599 -41.30 8.04 19.32
CA CYS A 599 -40.87 6.66 19.50
C CYS A 599 -41.74 5.85 20.48
N GLY A 600 -42.79 6.44 21.08
CA GLY A 600 -43.60 5.77 22.10
C GLY A 600 -42.90 5.58 23.45
N MET A 601 -41.77 6.27 23.66
CA MET A 601 -40.88 6.12 24.83
C MET A 601 -40.83 7.39 25.68
N LEU A 602 -41.84 8.27 25.59
CA LEU A 602 -41.95 9.40 26.50
C LEU A 602 -42.09 8.88 27.93
N ARG A 603 -41.35 9.47 28.87
CA ARG A 603 -41.26 9.03 30.27
C ARG A 603 -42.50 9.35 31.12
N THR A 604 -43.67 9.02 30.60
CA THR A 604 -44.95 9.17 31.28
C THR A 604 -45.10 8.13 32.40
N ARG A 605 -45.94 8.39 33.40
CA ARG A 605 -46.23 7.44 34.49
C ARG A 605 -46.86 6.16 33.97
N LEU A 606 -47.69 6.22 32.92
CA LEU A 606 -48.22 5.02 32.26
C LEU A 606 -47.09 4.12 31.72
N LEU A 607 -46.07 4.70 31.07
CA LEU A 607 -44.90 3.93 30.64
C LEU A 607 -44.09 3.42 31.82
N ARG A 608 -43.88 4.23 32.87
CA ARG A 608 -43.12 3.80 34.07
C ARG A 608 -43.83 2.69 34.86
N ALA A 609 -45.16 2.68 34.89
CA ALA A 609 -45.96 1.64 35.53
C ALA A 609 -45.74 0.26 34.91
N THR A 610 -45.30 0.18 33.65
CA THR A 610 -44.92 -1.10 33.02
C THR A 610 -43.64 -1.72 33.62
N TYR A 611 -42.78 -0.90 34.23
CA TYR A 611 -41.52 -1.34 34.87
C TYR A 611 -41.56 -1.28 36.40
N THR A 612 -42.49 -0.51 36.97
CA THR A 612 -42.65 -0.31 38.41
C THR A 612 -44.08 -0.68 38.83
N PRO A 613 -44.30 -1.85 39.44
CA PRO A 613 -45.62 -2.25 39.91
C PRO A 613 -46.19 -1.25 40.93
N ASN A 614 -47.51 -1.02 40.90
CA ASN A 614 -48.24 -0.13 41.82
C ASN A 614 -47.92 1.38 41.72
N LEU A 615 -47.34 1.84 40.61
CA LEU A 615 -47.18 3.28 40.37
C LEU A 615 -48.52 3.90 39.97
N ASP A 616 -48.90 4.99 40.63
CA ASP A 616 -50.06 5.80 40.24
C ASP A 616 -49.87 6.35 38.81
N THR A 617 -50.79 5.99 37.92
CA THR A 617 -50.78 6.39 36.51
C THR A 617 -51.44 7.74 36.28
N THR A 618 -52.07 8.36 37.27
CA THR A 618 -52.76 9.64 37.10
C THR A 618 -51.79 10.79 36.79
N CYS A 619 -52.25 11.71 35.95
CA CYS A 619 -51.50 12.90 35.57
C CYS A 619 -51.40 13.88 36.75
N PRO A 620 -50.19 14.20 37.24
CA PRO A 620 -50.02 15.08 38.41
C PRO A 620 -50.43 16.54 38.16
N LEU A 621 -50.54 16.96 36.90
CA LEU A 621 -50.86 18.35 36.55
C LEU A 621 -52.36 18.61 36.47
N CYS A 622 -53.15 17.64 35.98
CA CYS A 622 -54.59 17.80 35.83
C CYS A 622 -55.39 16.90 36.77
N THR A 623 -54.84 15.77 37.23
CA THR A 623 -55.51 14.76 38.07
C THR A 623 -56.76 14.11 37.47
N LEU A 624 -57.08 14.39 36.19
CA LEU A 624 -58.33 13.98 35.54
C LEU A 624 -58.22 12.65 34.77
N GLU A 625 -57.06 12.37 34.17
CA GLU A 625 -56.82 11.19 33.33
C GLU A 625 -55.44 10.59 33.62
N GLU A 626 -55.22 9.36 33.14
CA GLU A 626 -53.91 8.73 33.14
C GLU A 626 -52.90 9.51 32.27
N GLU A 627 -51.66 9.57 32.75
CA GLU A 627 -50.54 10.21 32.07
C GLU A 627 -50.06 9.35 30.88
N SER A 628 -50.84 9.40 29.80
CA SER A 628 -50.51 8.83 28.50
C SER A 628 -49.89 9.87 27.56
N ILE A 629 -49.19 9.42 26.51
CA ILE A 629 -48.65 10.29 25.45
C ILE A 629 -49.78 11.11 24.81
N GLU A 630 -50.92 10.47 24.53
CA GLU A 630 -52.11 11.14 23.98
C GLU A 630 -52.62 12.24 24.91
N HIS A 631 -52.69 11.96 26.22
CA HIS A 631 -53.12 12.95 27.20
C HIS A 631 -52.19 14.16 27.23
N ILE A 632 -50.88 13.94 27.34
CA ILE A 632 -49.88 15.01 27.41
C ILE A 632 -49.89 15.84 26.12
N VAL A 633 -49.91 15.20 24.96
CA VAL A 633 -49.80 15.91 23.67
C VAL A 633 -51.10 16.65 23.32
N LEU A 634 -52.27 16.03 23.52
CA LEU A 634 -53.53 16.55 22.97
C LEU A 634 -54.53 17.08 24.00
N ARG A 635 -54.57 16.54 25.24
CA ARG A 635 -55.74 16.74 26.13
C ARG A 635 -55.47 17.46 27.45
N CYS A 636 -54.25 17.40 27.98
CA CYS A 636 -53.93 17.97 29.29
C CYS A 636 -54.25 19.48 29.33
N PRO A 637 -55.21 19.93 30.18
CA PRO A 637 -55.64 21.33 30.25
C PRO A 637 -54.66 22.21 31.04
N ALA A 638 -53.73 21.61 31.79
CA ALA A 638 -52.75 22.33 32.60
C ALA A 638 -51.48 22.74 31.82
N LEU A 639 -51.29 22.23 30.60
CA LEU A 639 -50.09 22.49 29.80
C LEU A 639 -50.28 23.68 28.85
N LYS A 640 -49.22 24.49 28.70
CA LYS A 640 -49.17 25.63 27.77
C LYS A 640 -48.19 25.33 26.62
N PRO A 641 -48.49 25.71 25.36
CA PRO A 641 -49.72 26.35 24.88
C PRO A 641 -50.94 25.40 24.88
N GLN A 642 -52.13 25.98 25.02
CA GLN A 642 -53.38 25.23 24.88
C GLN A 642 -53.56 24.82 23.43
N VAL A 643 -53.97 23.57 23.19
CA VAL A 643 -54.34 23.12 21.85
C VAL A 643 -55.66 23.82 21.50
N SER A 644 -55.74 24.44 20.32
CA SER A 644 -56.87 25.26 19.84
C SER A 644 -58.20 24.48 19.67
N ALA A 645 -58.27 23.22 20.11
CA ALA A 645 -59.44 22.35 20.07
C ALA A 645 -59.87 21.93 21.49
N THR A 646 -60.03 22.88 22.40
CA THR A 646 -60.60 22.63 23.75
C THR A 646 -62.11 22.38 23.75
N SER A 647 -62.79 22.31 22.58
CA SER A 647 -64.18 21.86 22.49
C SER A 647 -64.30 20.61 21.61
N SER A 648 -64.35 19.43 22.24
CA SER A 648 -64.82 18.11 21.73
C SER A 648 -63.82 16.95 21.52
N ALA A 649 -62.60 16.98 22.06
CA ALA A 649 -61.66 15.84 21.97
C ALA A 649 -62.16 14.53 22.64
N ALA A 650 -63.11 14.61 23.58
CA ALA A 650 -63.73 13.42 24.20
C ALA A 650 -64.77 12.74 23.30
N ALA A 651 -65.32 13.45 22.30
CA ALA A 651 -66.36 12.97 21.38
C ALA A 651 -65.82 12.57 19.99
N THR A 652 -64.51 12.70 19.76
CA THR A 652 -63.89 12.40 18.47
C THR A 652 -63.63 10.89 18.31
N PRO A 653 -63.96 10.28 17.15
CA PRO A 653 -63.68 8.87 16.89
C PRO A 653 -62.20 8.49 17.13
N PRO A 654 -61.90 7.26 17.57
CA PRO A 654 -60.52 6.82 17.86
C PRO A 654 -59.56 7.00 16.68
N GLU A 655 -60.02 6.76 15.46
CA GLU A 655 -59.22 6.93 14.23
C GLU A 655 -58.82 8.39 14.00
N GLN A 656 -59.74 9.32 14.24
CA GLN A 656 -59.50 10.75 14.07
C GLN A 656 -58.58 11.30 15.19
N ARG A 657 -58.61 10.70 16.38
CA ARG A 657 -57.64 10.98 17.46
C ARG A 657 -56.22 10.53 17.11
N GLN A 658 -56.09 9.34 16.52
CA GLN A 658 -54.79 8.83 16.10
C GLN A 658 -54.17 9.69 15.00
N LYS A 659 -55.02 10.22 14.10
CA LYS A 659 -54.67 11.19 13.06
C LYS A 659 -54.11 12.50 13.65
N LEU A 660 -54.85 13.10 14.59
CA LEU A 660 -54.42 14.32 15.29
C LEU A 660 -53.11 14.13 16.07
N LEU A 661 -52.92 12.95 16.69
CA LEU A 661 -51.68 12.62 17.37
C LEU A 661 -50.50 12.52 16.39
N ALA A 662 -50.69 11.88 15.25
CA ALA A 662 -49.68 11.78 14.21
C ALA A 662 -49.27 13.16 13.67
N MET A 663 -50.24 14.04 13.44
CA MET A 663 -50.01 15.43 13.05
C MET A 663 -49.24 16.22 14.13
N ALA A 664 -49.64 16.12 15.39
CA ALA A 664 -49.01 16.83 16.51
C ALA A 664 -47.57 16.36 16.78
N LEU A 665 -47.28 15.08 16.51
CA LEU A 665 -45.94 14.50 16.60
C LEU A 665 -45.10 14.74 15.34
N GLY A 666 -45.65 15.34 14.29
CA GLY A 666 -44.95 15.70 13.05
C GLY A 666 -44.71 14.53 12.10
N PHE A 667 -45.56 13.51 12.09
CA PHE A 667 -45.53 12.46 11.06
C PHE A 667 -46.21 12.96 9.77
N ARG A 668 -45.70 12.57 8.60
CA ARG A 668 -46.24 12.98 7.29
C ARG A 668 -47.36 12.03 6.87
N GLU A 669 -48.55 12.56 6.58
CA GLU A 669 -49.68 11.77 6.07
C GLU A 669 -49.69 11.66 4.53
N SER A 670 -48.97 12.56 3.84
CA SER A 670 -48.78 12.60 2.39
C SER A 670 -47.49 13.37 2.08
N GLN A 671 -47.13 13.63 0.81
CA GLN A 671 -45.94 14.42 0.44
C GLN A 671 -45.95 15.89 0.93
N GLU A 672 -46.96 16.29 1.70
CA GLU A 672 -47.06 17.61 2.32
C GLU A 672 -46.14 17.74 3.55
N GLN A 673 -45.61 18.95 3.75
CA GLN A 673 -44.76 19.24 4.90
C GLN A 673 -45.58 19.20 6.20
N PRO A 674 -44.99 18.74 7.32
CA PRO A 674 -45.66 18.76 8.62
C PRO A 674 -46.04 20.20 8.99
N GLN A 675 -47.21 20.38 9.61
CA GLN A 675 -47.65 21.68 10.12
C GLN A 675 -46.71 22.13 11.24
N TRP A 676 -45.73 22.97 10.89
CA TRP A 676 -44.65 23.37 11.79
C TRP A 676 -45.14 24.05 13.06
N GLU A 677 -46.20 24.86 12.95
CA GLU A 677 -46.82 25.54 14.08
C GLU A 677 -47.37 24.56 15.13
N THR A 678 -47.99 23.47 14.68
CA THR A 678 -48.52 22.41 15.56
C THR A 678 -47.39 21.64 16.23
N VAL A 679 -46.32 21.32 15.50
CA VAL A 679 -45.15 20.63 16.06
C VAL A 679 -44.43 21.50 17.09
N GLU A 680 -44.26 22.79 16.80
CA GLU A 680 -43.62 23.75 17.71
C GLU A 680 -44.46 23.97 18.98
N ALA A 681 -45.79 24.03 18.84
CA ALA A 681 -46.69 24.03 19.99
C ALA A 681 -46.52 22.77 20.84
N THR A 682 -46.41 21.58 20.23
CA THR A 682 -46.14 20.32 20.93
C THR A 682 -44.79 20.33 21.65
N LYS A 683 -43.71 20.81 21.01
CA LYS A 683 -42.38 20.92 21.65
C LYS A 683 -42.45 21.76 22.93
N ARG A 684 -43.04 22.96 22.87
CA ARG A 684 -43.19 23.87 24.02
C ARG A 684 -44.04 23.26 25.12
N ARG A 685 -45.09 22.53 24.74
CA ARG A 685 -45.98 21.84 25.66
C ARG A 685 -45.28 20.71 26.40
N LEU A 686 -44.42 19.95 25.71
CA LEU A 686 -43.58 18.91 26.30
C LEU A 686 -42.49 19.49 27.20
N GLU A 687 -41.90 20.64 26.86
CA GLU A 687 -40.96 21.34 27.73
C GLU A 687 -41.64 21.81 29.03
N HIS A 688 -42.83 22.38 28.92
CA HIS A 688 -43.62 22.79 30.09
C HIS A 688 -43.97 21.58 30.98
N TRP A 689 -44.40 20.47 30.37
CA TRP A 689 -44.63 19.21 31.08
C TRP A 689 -43.38 18.71 31.81
N TRP A 690 -42.24 18.72 31.13
CA TRP A 690 -40.97 18.29 31.70
C TRP A 690 -40.53 19.15 32.88
N CYS A 691 -40.68 20.47 32.77
CA CYS A 691 -40.33 21.39 33.84
C CYS A 691 -41.27 21.22 35.05
N ALA A 692 -42.56 21.03 34.81
CA ALA A 692 -43.55 20.90 35.87
C ALA A 692 -43.43 19.56 36.64
N ASN A 693 -43.17 18.45 35.95
CA ASN A 693 -43.11 17.13 36.59
C ASN A 693 -41.72 16.68 37.05
N TYR A 694 -40.68 16.91 36.24
CA TYR A 694 -39.38 16.25 36.45
C TYR A 694 -38.36 17.06 37.25
N LEU A 695 -38.51 18.39 37.32
CA LEU A 695 -37.67 19.23 38.19
C LEU A 695 -38.14 19.20 39.65
N GLN A 696 -39.44 19.01 39.90
CA GLN A 696 -39.99 18.95 41.26
C GLN A 696 -39.66 17.62 41.97
N ASP A 697 -39.70 16.48 41.26
CA ASP A 697 -39.37 15.15 41.80
C ASP A 697 -37.89 15.01 42.28
N ARG A 698 -36.98 15.90 41.85
CA ARG A 698 -35.56 15.89 42.31
C ARG A 698 -35.34 16.57 43.67
N THR A 699 -36.35 17.21 44.25
CA THR A 699 -36.25 17.87 45.57
C THR A 699 -36.72 17.00 46.74
N GLY A 700 -37.16 15.76 46.48
CA GLY A 700 -37.41 14.74 47.52
C GLY A 700 -36.12 14.02 47.95
N PRO A 701 -36.05 13.51 49.20
CA PRO A 701 -34.82 12.93 49.74
C PRO A 701 -34.38 11.71 48.91
N ALA A 702 -33.08 11.68 48.60
CA ALA A 702 -32.42 10.69 47.76
C ALA A 702 -32.86 9.25 48.04
N ALA A 703 -33.67 8.69 47.14
CA ALA A 703 -33.89 7.26 47.04
C ALA A 703 -33.12 6.74 45.82
N ASN A 704 -32.12 5.90 46.10
CA ASN A 704 -31.29 5.13 45.18
C ASN A 704 -31.94 4.81 43.81
N THR A 705 -31.50 5.49 42.76
CA THR A 705 -31.49 4.90 41.41
C THR A 705 -30.14 4.24 41.18
N PRO A 706 -30.08 2.95 40.81
CA PRO A 706 -28.82 2.30 40.46
C PRO A 706 -28.27 2.90 39.16
N ASN A 707 -27.06 3.44 39.25
CA ASN A 707 -26.09 3.79 38.19
C ASN A 707 -26.64 4.01 36.77
N GLN A 708 -26.68 5.30 36.39
CA GLN A 708 -26.90 5.80 35.03
C GLN A 708 -25.68 5.65 34.13
#